data_AF-A0A6L7MF80-F1
#
_entry.id   AF-A0A6L7MF80-F1
#
_cell.length_a   1.000
_cell.length_b   1.000
_cell.length_c   1.000
_cell.angle_alpha   90.00
_cell.angle_beta   90.00
_cell.angle_gamma   90.00
#
_symmetry.space_group_name_H-M   'P 1'
#
loop_
_entity.id
_entity.type
_entity.pdbx_description
1 polymer ?
#
loop_
_entity_poly.entity_id
_entity_poly.type
_entity_poly.pdbx_seq_one_letter_code
_entity_poly.pdbx_strand_id
1 'polypeptide(L)'
;MASEQTVSETTTSTPSVPLTARLGSAFNEMRASVRWWEAAGYASLVVVGLTMRLWDLGARAMHHDESLHALYSWKLATGDGYAHNPMMHGPLQFEVNAALFFALGDSEVTARLLYAFMGTALILMPLLFRSRLGRLGALFAAVLLTVSPAMLYYSRFARNDILMAVWTFGLVICMWRYFDEGRHRYLYISAALLAFMFATKESAYMVVGMVGLWCFLMAMQPKLSRAWSSIETQGVSPPVALGRIVGSVWNSFLDVLNESRRGGPASFMVFLIVVTLPMWSAFAALFQDTPLLSWMNLTLAAGEGSARIGDPVGGGNVIAFAIVVGMIALSAYFASRWNLWLWLGCANIFYIIWILLYTTFLTNFAGVKSGIWQALGYWIVQQGEGRGSQPWYYYFLITSIYEFLPFLLGIAAAIYYLRKRETFGVFLAFWALMTFALYTIASEKMPWLLVNIALPFIIMTGKFLSEVVRKVEWRAMMREGRYLLIFGVPLFAILLWSLISYSPSGAAGQDILIQAFAALALLGMVGVGVYMYRRVGRAQFLSVSALGLTALLLALSVRSGVIAAYQNGDIPVEMIVYTQTSPDITRLLDTFDETGTGTELPVEIDSTSGFSWPWAWYFRDAKNVQYPVHNENSFSRSYEDRVLVVHSSNQSWADTGLSEVYLDGERIRHRWWFPEHTYRGLTPGKIVSGLLDRSAWRGAMHYWLNRDGVYHILGSEDSYVYFNATVPQDYRGAP
;
A
#
# COMPACT_ATOMS: atom_id res chain seq x y z
N MET A 1 -13.81 51.46 -55.17
CA MET A 1 -14.56 50.53 -56.04
C MET A 1 -13.70 49.30 -56.21
N ALA A 2 -14.15 48.19 -55.62
CA ALA A 2 -13.50 46.90 -55.64
C ALA A 2 -13.67 46.22 -57.02
N SER A 3 -12.67 45.47 -57.44
CA SER A 3 -12.81 44.42 -58.46
C SER A 3 -12.23 43.13 -57.88
N GLU A 4 -13.12 42.19 -57.61
CA GLU A 4 -12.84 40.81 -57.23
C GLU A 4 -12.14 40.07 -58.38
N GLN A 5 -11.16 39.23 -58.06
CA GLN A 5 -10.90 38.01 -58.81
C GLN A 5 -10.50 36.87 -57.86
N THR A 6 -11.49 35.99 -57.70
CA THR A 6 -11.53 34.62 -57.20
C THR A 6 -10.22 33.82 -57.17
N VAL A 7 -9.87 33.30 -55.98
CA VAL A 7 -8.91 32.21 -55.78
C VAL A 7 -9.69 30.95 -55.37
N SER A 8 -9.49 29.87 -56.12
CA SER A 8 -10.08 28.55 -55.87
C SER A 8 -9.42 27.85 -54.67
N GLU A 9 -10.23 27.42 -53.70
CA GLU A 9 -9.78 26.53 -52.62
C GLU A 9 -9.66 25.08 -53.14
N THR A 10 -8.43 24.59 -53.30
CA THR A 10 -8.13 23.15 -53.34
C THR A 10 -7.96 22.64 -51.91
N THR A 11 -8.96 21.91 -51.41
CA THR A 11 -8.93 21.14 -50.17
C THR A 11 -8.03 19.92 -50.31
N THR A 12 -6.78 20.00 -49.86
CA THR A 12 -5.94 18.81 -49.65
C THR A 12 -6.36 18.10 -48.37
N SER A 13 -7.18 17.08 -48.51
CA SER A 13 -7.46 16.09 -47.48
C SER A 13 -6.19 15.32 -47.15
N THR A 14 -5.70 15.44 -45.91
CA THR A 14 -4.66 14.55 -45.39
C THR A 14 -5.30 13.21 -45.06
N PRO A 15 -4.76 12.06 -45.53
CA PRO A 15 -5.36 10.77 -45.25
C PRO A 15 -5.22 10.43 -43.76
N SER A 16 -6.34 10.07 -43.14
CA SER A 16 -6.41 9.62 -41.77
C SER A 16 -5.76 8.24 -41.65
N VAL A 17 -4.56 8.20 -41.06
CA VAL A 17 -3.89 6.93 -40.71
C VAL A 17 -4.78 6.15 -39.73
N PRO A 18 -5.12 4.86 -40.01
CA PRO A 18 -5.96 4.03 -39.16
C PRO A 18 -5.46 3.93 -37.72
N LEU A 19 -6.37 3.85 -36.74
CA LEU A 19 -6.05 3.75 -35.31
C LEU A 19 -5.10 2.58 -34.99
N THR A 20 -5.22 1.47 -35.73
CA THR A 20 -4.38 0.28 -35.65
C THR A 20 -2.92 0.54 -36.08
N ALA A 21 -2.70 1.40 -37.08
CA ALA A 21 -1.38 1.81 -37.51
C ALA A 21 -0.71 2.78 -36.52
N ARG A 22 -1.49 3.62 -35.82
CA ARG A 22 -0.98 4.50 -34.73
C ARG A 22 -0.66 3.75 -33.44
N LEU A 23 -1.44 2.72 -33.11
CA LEU A 23 -1.14 1.81 -32.00
C LEU A 23 0.09 0.96 -32.34
N GLY A 24 0.18 0.47 -33.58
CA GLY A 24 1.34 -0.24 -34.10
C GLY A 24 2.62 0.61 -34.13
N SER A 25 2.54 1.90 -34.46
CA SER A 25 3.71 2.79 -34.46
C SER A 25 4.18 3.15 -33.04
N ALA A 26 3.27 3.34 -32.09
CA ALA A 26 3.61 3.57 -30.67
C ALA A 26 4.23 2.32 -30.02
N PHE A 27 3.72 1.12 -30.34
CA PHE A 27 4.33 -0.14 -29.93
C PHE A 27 5.68 -0.37 -30.60
N ASN A 28 5.83 -0.01 -31.87
CA ASN A 28 7.09 -0.13 -32.62
C ASN A 28 8.16 0.88 -32.17
N GLU A 29 7.82 2.10 -31.77
CA GLU A 29 8.76 3.05 -31.14
C GLU A 29 9.25 2.54 -29.77
N MET A 30 8.39 1.84 -29.03
CA MET A 30 8.76 1.16 -27.79
C MET A 30 9.67 -0.05 -28.08
N ARG A 31 9.39 -0.83 -29.13
CA ARG A 31 10.16 -2.00 -29.56
C ARG A 31 11.53 -1.63 -30.17
N ALA A 32 11.64 -0.48 -30.83
CA ALA A 32 12.88 -0.01 -31.45
C ALA A 32 13.93 0.55 -30.45
N SER A 33 13.58 0.71 -29.16
CA SER A 33 14.45 1.34 -28.15
C SER A 33 14.81 0.46 -26.95
N VAL A 34 14.20 -0.72 -26.78
CA VAL A 34 14.49 -1.67 -25.71
C VAL A 34 15.50 -2.70 -26.23
N ARG A 35 16.65 -2.82 -25.57
CA ARG A 35 17.66 -3.82 -25.96
C ARG A 35 17.16 -5.22 -25.60
N TRP A 36 17.58 -6.25 -26.35
CA TRP A 36 17.14 -7.62 -26.11
C TRP A 36 17.36 -8.09 -24.66
N TRP A 37 18.51 -7.74 -24.05
CA TRP A 37 18.83 -8.11 -22.66
C TRP A 37 17.92 -7.40 -21.65
N GLU A 38 17.46 -6.19 -21.98
CA GLU A 38 16.55 -5.44 -21.14
C GLU A 38 15.14 -6.05 -21.21
N ALA A 39 14.68 -6.40 -22.41
CA ALA A 39 13.44 -7.13 -22.59
C ALA A 39 13.47 -8.50 -21.89
N ALA A 40 14.57 -9.25 -22.04
CA ALA A 40 14.78 -10.52 -21.35
C ALA A 40 14.80 -10.34 -19.82
N GLY A 41 15.43 -9.26 -19.31
CA GLY A 41 15.43 -8.92 -17.90
C GLY A 41 14.02 -8.67 -17.36
N TYR A 42 13.22 -7.84 -18.03
CA TYR A 42 11.83 -7.60 -17.62
C TYR A 42 10.96 -8.86 -17.73
N ALA A 43 11.09 -9.63 -18.82
CA ALA A 43 10.35 -10.88 -18.98
C ALA A 43 10.68 -11.87 -17.85
N SER A 44 11.97 -11.99 -17.50
CA SER A 44 12.40 -12.84 -16.37
C SER A 44 11.82 -12.36 -15.05
N LEU A 45 11.84 -11.05 -14.79
CA LEU A 45 11.28 -10.47 -13.56
C LEU A 45 9.76 -10.63 -13.47
N VAL A 46 9.04 -10.56 -14.58
CA VAL A 46 7.60 -10.85 -14.61
C VAL A 46 7.34 -12.30 -14.30
N VAL A 47 8.06 -13.23 -14.95
CA VAL A 47 7.89 -14.66 -14.70
C VAL A 47 8.19 -14.99 -13.24
N VAL A 48 9.34 -14.53 -12.72
CA VAL A 48 9.72 -14.73 -11.31
C VAL A 48 8.70 -14.08 -10.37
N GLY A 49 8.34 -12.82 -10.63
CA GLY A 49 7.41 -12.06 -9.79
C GLY A 49 6.00 -12.64 -9.78
N LEU A 50 5.51 -13.15 -10.92
CA LEU A 50 4.23 -13.83 -11.06
C LEU A 50 4.25 -15.18 -10.35
N THR A 51 5.30 -15.99 -10.57
CA THR A 51 5.46 -17.29 -9.89
C THR A 51 5.47 -17.09 -8.37
N MET A 52 6.22 -16.11 -7.86
CA MET A 52 6.22 -15.80 -6.43
C MET A 52 4.84 -15.37 -5.90
N ARG A 53 3.97 -14.80 -6.74
CA ARG A 53 2.64 -14.35 -6.31
C ARG A 53 1.58 -15.43 -6.43
N LEU A 54 1.73 -16.35 -7.38
CA LEU A 54 0.77 -17.43 -7.61
C LEU A 54 1.12 -18.73 -6.87
N TRP A 55 2.40 -18.96 -6.56
CA TRP A 55 2.83 -20.17 -5.86
C TRP A 55 2.15 -20.26 -4.50
N ASP A 56 1.38 -21.32 -4.27
CA ASP A 56 0.74 -21.56 -2.97
C ASP A 56 -0.18 -20.42 -2.49
N LEU A 57 -0.90 -19.77 -3.42
CA LEU A 57 -1.73 -18.59 -3.12
C LEU A 57 -2.94 -18.89 -2.23
N GLY A 58 -3.43 -20.13 -2.25
CA GLY A 58 -4.61 -20.57 -1.49
C GLY A 58 -4.32 -21.01 -0.05
N ALA A 59 -3.07 -21.36 0.29
CA ALA A 59 -2.77 -22.08 1.54
C ALA A 59 -3.05 -21.32 2.84
N ARG A 60 -3.07 -19.98 2.80
CA ARG A 60 -3.32 -19.17 3.99
C ARG A 60 -4.80 -19.08 4.29
N ALA A 61 -5.15 -19.24 5.56
CA ALA A 61 -6.50 -18.97 6.04
C ALA A 61 -6.97 -17.57 5.63
N MET A 62 -8.22 -17.45 5.20
CA MET A 62 -8.84 -16.18 4.87
C MET A 62 -8.82 -15.25 6.07
N HIS A 63 -8.15 -14.10 5.91
CA HIS A 63 -8.25 -13.03 6.88
C HIS A 63 -9.69 -12.51 7.00
N HIS A 64 -10.02 -11.94 8.15
CA HIS A 64 -11.32 -11.30 8.40
C HIS A 64 -11.80 -10.42 7.22
N ASP A 65 -11.03 -9.39 6.85
CA ASP A 65 -11.32 -8.54 5.69
C ASP A 65 -11.35 -9.29 4.35
N GLU A 66 -10.45 -10.26 4.13
CA GLU A 66 -10.45 -11.01 2.86
C GLU A 66 -11.75 -11.82 2.72
N SER A 67 -12.23 -12.43 3.80
CA SER A 67 -13.47 -13.20 3.82
C SER A 67 -14.70 -12.34 3.53
N LEU A 68 -14.72 -11.10 4.02
CA LEU A 68 -15.75 -10.10 3.68
C LEU A 68 -15.69 -9.78 2.18
N HIS A 69 -14.51 -9.46 1.65
CA HIS A 69 -14.32 -9.13 0.24
C HIS A 69 -14.75 -10.28 -0.65
N ALA A 70 -14.34 -11.50 -0.32
CA ALA A 70 -14.69 -12.70 -1.04
C ALA A 70 -16.21 -12.95 -0.97
N LEU A 71 -16.83 -12.94 0.21
CA LEU A 71 -18.27 -13.24 0.34
C LEU A 71 -19.14 -12.26 -0.45
N TYR A 72 -18.89 -10.95 -0.34
CA TYR A 72 -19.70 -9.96 -1.06
C TYR A 72 -19.45 -9.98 -2.57
N SER A 73 -18.25 -10.35 -3.02
CA SER A 73 -17.97 -10.59 -4.44
C SER A 73 -18.71 -11.83 -4.95
N TRP A 74 -18.77 -12.88 -4.14
CA TRP A 74 -19.51 -14.10 -4.45
C TRP A 74 -21.01 -13.84 -4.53
N LYS A 75 -21.59 -13.11 -3.58
CA LYS A 75 -23.00 -12.67 -3.63
C LYS A 75 -23.33 -11.90 -4.90
N LEU A 76 -22.43 -11.03 -5.34
CA LEU A 76 -22.59 -10.32 -6.61
C LEU A 76 -22.54 -11.29 -7.81
N ALA A 77 -21.62 -12.25 -7.79
CA ALA A 77 -21.46 -13.24 -8.85
C ALA A 77 -22.63 -14.24 -8.95
N THR A 78 -23.27 -14.58 -7.82
CA THR A 78 -24.41 -15.51 -7.76
C THR A 78 -25.77 -14.83 -7.97
N GLY A 79 -25.82 -13.50 -7.98
CA GLY A 79 -27.02 -12.72 -8.30
C GLY A 79 -27.78 -12.15 -7.09
N ASP A 80 -27.25 -12.31 -5.87
CA ASP A 80 -27.79 -11.66 -4.65
C ASP A 80 -27.55 -10.15 -4.63
N GLY A 81 -26.66 -9.67 -5.51
CA GLY A 81 -26.33 -8.26 -5.67
C GLY A 81 -25.30 -7.75 -4.66
N TYR A 82 -24.95 -6.48 -4.80
CA TYR A 82 -23.99 -5.80 -3.93
C TYR A 82 -24.40 -4.33 -3.72
N ALA A 83 -24.13 -3.85 -2.51
CA ALA A 83 -24.33 -2.45 -2.14
C ALA A 83 -23.05 -1.94 -1.51
N HIS A 84 -22.53 -0.83 -2.05
CA HIS A 84 -21.31 -0.22 -1.52
C HIS A 84 -21.49 0.16 -0.04
N ASN A 85 -20.51 -0.27 0.76
CA ASN A 85 -20.41 0.06 2.18
C ASN A 85 -19.01 0.65 2.43
N PRO A 86 -18.91 1.91 2.89
CA PRO A 86 -17.63 2.59 3.07
C PRO A 86 -16.73 1.93 4.12
N MET A 87 -17.28 1.11 5.03
CA MET A 87 -16.48 0.29 5.95
C MET A 87 -15.53 -0.66 5.19
N MET A 88 -15.95 -1.13 4.01
CA MET A 88 -15.19 -2.09 3.20
C MET A 88 -14.43 -1.44 2.04
N HIS A 89 -14.27 -0.11 2.07
CA HIS A 89 -13.67 0.71 1.02
C HIS A 89 -14.44 0.66 -0.33
N GLY A 90 -13.77 1.02 -1.41
CA GLY A 90 -14.41 1.20 -2.71
C GLY A 90 -14.84 -0.09 -3.41
N PRO A 91 -15.80 0.00 -4.35
CA PRO A 91 -16.48 -1.13 -4.98
C PRO A 91 -15.61 -1.91 -5.99
N LEU A 92 -14.50 -1.34 -6.49
CA LEU A 92 -13.73 -1.90 -7.61
C LEU A 92 -13.31 -3.34 -7.37
N GLN A 93 -12.80 -3.65 -6.17
CA GLN A 93 -12.32 -5.00 -5.86
C GLN A 93 -13.46 -6.02 -5.86
N PHE A 94 -14.66 -5.64 -5.42
CA PHE A 94 -15.80 -6.54 -5.33
C PHE A 94 -16.30 -6.94 -6.71
N GLU A 95 -16.42 -5.97 -7.60
CA GLU A 95 -16.91 -6.20 -8.97
C GLU A 95 -15.90 -6.98 -9.82
N VAL A 96 -14.61 -6.68 -9.68
CA VAL A 96 -13.58 -7.42 -10.42
C VAL A 96 -13.43 -8.84 -9.87
N ASN A 97 -13.48 -9.05 -8.55
CA ASN A 97 -13.48 -10.40 -7.98
C ASN A 97 -14.77 -11.16 -8.32
N ALA A 98 -15.93 -10.52 -8.35
CA ALA A 98 -17.18 -11.15 -8.79
C ALA A 98 -17.07 -11.63 -10.25
N ALA A 99 -16.47 -10.82 -11.13
CA ALA A 99 -16.21 -11.22 -12.51
C ALA A 99 -15.23 -12.40 -12.60
N LEU A 100 -14.21 -12.44 -11.73
CA LEU A 100 -13.28 -13.58 -11.64
C LEU A 100 -13.97 -14.84 -11.13
N PHE A 101 -14.82 -14.75 -10.11
CA PHE A 101 -15.60 -15.88 -9.60
C PHE A 101 -16.57 -16.41 -10.65
N PHE A 102 -17.26 -15.52 -11.36
CA PHE A 102 -18.14 -15.91 -12.47
C PHE A 102 -17.36 -16.64 -13.59
N ALA A 103 -16.14 -16.21 -13.90
CA ALA A 103 -15.35 -16.77 -15.00
C ALA A 103 -14.54 -18.03 -14.65
N LEU A 104 -14.04 -18.14 -13.42
CA LEU A 104 -13.06 -19.15 -13.00
C LEU A 104 -13.52 -20.01 -11.82
N GLY A 105 -14.69 -19.71 -11.23
CA GLY A 105 -15.15 -20.29 -9.97
C GLY A 105 -14.65 -19.52 -8.75
N ASP A 106 -15.38 -19.61 -7.65
CA ASP A 106 -15.02 -19.03 -6.36
C ASP A 106 -14.12 -19.96 -5.54
N SER A 107 -12.97 -19.44 -5.14
CA SER A 107 -12.01 -20.09 -4.24
C SER A 107 -11.09 -19.06 -3.61
N GLU A 108 -10.31 -19.48 -2.64
CA GLU A 108 -9.29 -18.66 -1.98
C GLU A 108 -8.24 -18.15 -2.98
N VAL A 109 -7.92 -18.97 -3.98
CA VAL A 109 -7.00 -18.61 -5.06
C VAL A 109 -7.63 -17.51 -5.92
N THR A 110 -8.85 -17.70 -6.42
CA THR A 110 -9.49 -16.73 -7.32
C THR A 110 -9.79 -15.41 -6.62
N ALA A 111 -10.07 -15.42 -5.31
CA ALA A 111 -10.24 -14.23 -4.49
C ALA A 111 -8.98 -13.35 -4.41
N ARG A 112 -7.80 -13.97 -4.55
CA ARG A 112 -6.48 -13.30 -4.44
C ARG A 112 -5.84 -13.01 -5.81
N LEU A 113 -6.38 -13.53 -6.92
CA LEU A 113 -5.80 -13.41 -8.26
C LEU A 113 -5.64 -11.96 -8.73
N LEU A 114 -6.65 -11.11 -8.51
CA LEU A 114 -6.60 -9.69 -8.89
C LEU A 114 -5.34 -9.01 -8.35
N TYR A 115 -5.07 -9.21 -7.06
CA TYR A 115 -3.98 -8.59 -6.33
C TYR A 115 -2.61 -9.13 -6.78
N ALA A 116 -2.53 -10.43 -7.08
CA ALA A 116 -1.34 -11.07 -7.62
C ALA A 116 -0.98 -10.52 -9.01
N PHE A 117 -1.97 -10.35 -9.89
CA PHE A 117 -1.76 -9.77 -11.21
C PHE A 117 -1.40 -8.29 -11.13
N MET A 118 -2.03 -7.52 -10.24
CA MET A 118 -1.72 -6.09 -10.08
C MET A 118 -0.33 -5.88 -9.47
N GLY A 119 0.06 -6.69 -8.49
CA GLY A 119 1.44 -6.70 -7.97
C GLY A 119 2.47 -7.09 -9.03
N THR A 120 2.13 -8.00 -9.94
CA THR A 120 3.01 -8.35 -11.08
C THR A 120 3.07 -7.23 -12.10
N ALA A 121 1.95 -6.58 -12.41
CA ALA A 121 1.91 -5.42 -13.31
C ALA A 121 2.80 -4.28 -12.78
N LEU A 122 2.80 -4.06 -11.46
CA LEU A 122 3.63 -3.06 -10.80
C LEU A 122 5.14 -3.24 -11.11
N ILE A 123 5.63 -4.48 -11.26
CA ILE A 123 7.03 -4.80 -11.61
C ILE A 123 7.40 -4.27 -13.00
N LEU A 124 6.44 -4.21 -13.93
CA LEU A 124 6.67 -3.72 -15.30
C LEU A 124 6.58 -2.19 -15.41
N MET A 125 5.85 -1.53 -14.51
CA MET A 125 5.62 -0.09 -14.60
C MET A 125 6.89 0.79 -14.64
N PRO A 126 8.04 0.44 -14.01
CA PRO A 126 9.28 1.19 -14.18
C PRO A 126 9.72 1.34 -15.64
N LEU A 127 9.36 0.40 -16.52
CA LEU A 127 9.61 0.51 -17.97
C LEU A 127 8.90 1.73 -18.57
N LEU A 128 7.68 2.01 -18.13
CA LEU A 128 6.92 3.19 -18.55
C LEU A 128 7.54 4.48 -18.02
N PHE A 129 8.33 4.42 -16.95
CA PHE A 129 9.05 5.55 -16.36
C PHE A 129 10.54 5.65 -16.74
N ARG A 130 10.98 4.80 -17.68
CA ARG A 130 12.38 4.65 -18.10
C ARG A 130 13.03 5.94 -18.60
N SER A 131 12.27 6.87 -19.18
CA SER A 131 12.81 8.16 -19.67
C SER A 131 13.46 8.98 -18.55
N ARG A 132 12.95 8.87 -17.31
CA ARG A 132 13.43 9.62 -16.15
C ARG A 132 14.32 8.78 -15.23
N LEU A 133 14.05 7.48 -15.09
CA LEU A 133 14.87 6.56 -14.29
C LEU A 133 16.17 6.13 -15.00
N GLY A 134 16.18 6.16 -16.34
CA GLY A 134 17.19 5.50 -17.15
C GLY A 134 17.03 3.97 -17.17
N ARG A 135 17.74 3.30 -18.09
CA ARG A 135 17.67 1.84 -18.32
C ARG A 135 17.94 1.03 -17.04
N LEU A 136 19.10 1.25 -16.43
CA LEU A 136 19.49 0.53 -15.22
C LEU A 136 18.62 0.92 -14.03
N GLY A 137 18.22 2.19 -13.91
CA GLY A 137 17.40 2.64 -12.79
C GLY A 137 16.01 2.00 -12.80
N ALA A 138 15.39 1.90 -13.98
CA ALA A 138 14.12 1.22 -14.16
C ALA A 138 14.24 -0.29 -13.88
N LEU A 139 15.31 -0.95 -14.35
CA LEU A 139 15.54 -2.37 -14.06
C LEU A 139 15.79 -2.63 -12.57
N PHE A 140 16.60 -1.81 -11.89
CA PHE A 140 16.81 -1.93 -10.45
C PHE A 140 15.52 -1.70 -9.67
N ALA A 141 14.71 -0.72 -10.04
CA ALA A 141 13.39 -0.52 -9.42
C ALA A 141 12.49 -1.77 -9.61
N ALA A 142 12.49 -2.38 -10.80
CA ALA A 142 11.72 -3.60 -11.07
C ALA A 142 12.22 -4.80 -10.24
N VAL A 143 13.53 -4.99 -10.10
CA VAL A 143 14.12 -6.02 -9.22
C VAL A 143 13.65 -5.80 -7.78
N LEU A 144 13.76 -4.58 -7.27
CA LEU A 144 13.38 -4.25 -5.89
C LEU A 144 11.88 -4.44 -5.65
N LEU A 145 11.01 -4.08 -6.60
CA LEU A 145 9.56 -4.37 -6.53
C LEU A 145 9.25 -5.88 -6.56
N THR A 146 10.08 -6.67 -7.24
CA THR A 146 9.92 -8.12 -7.31
C THR A 146 10.19 -8.77 -5.95
N VAL A 147 11.24 -8.32 -5.25
CA VAL A 147 11.74 -8.96 -4.02
C VAL A 147 11.35 -8.26 -2.72
N SER A 148 10.73 -7.09 -2.78
CA SER A 148 10.27 -6.34 -1.60
C SER A 148 9.31 -7.22 -0.77
N PRO A 149 9.60 -7.44 0.53
CA PRO A 149 8.74 -8.25 1.38
C PRO A 149 7.30 -7.72 1.46
N ALA A 150 7.11 -6.40 1.58
CA ALA A 150 5.77 -5.82 1.64
C ALA A 150 5.03 -5.95 0.31
N MET A 151 5.71 -5.70 -0.81
CA MET A 151 5.12 -5.82 -2.15
C MET A 151 4.75 -7.26 -2.50
N LEU A 152 5.56 -8.24 -2.07
CA LEU A 152 5.24 -9.65 -2.25
C LEU A 152 4.07 -10.06 -1.37
N TYR A 153 4.16 -9.80 -0.07
CA TYR A 153 3.16 -10.23 0.92
C TYR A 153 1.76 -9.70 0.59
N TYR A 154 1.61 -8.39 0.37
CA TYR A 154 0.29 -7.78 0.13
C TYR A 154 -0.23 -7.90 -1.30
N SER A 155 0.58 -8.40 -2.23
CA SER A 155 0.08 -8.83 -3.54
C SER A 155 -0.46 -10.25 -3.54
N ARG A 156 -0.31 -10.98 -2.44
CA ARG A 156 -0.90 -12.32 -2.22
C ARG A 156 -2.09 -12.28 -1.26
N PHE A 157 -2.62 -11.08 -1.03
CA PHE A 157 -3.61 -10.78 0.00
C PHE A 157 -4.70 -9.91 -0.60
N ALA A 158 -5.97 -10.26 -0.38
CA ALA A 158 -7.11 -9.60 -1.01
C ALA A 158 -7.42 -8.23 -0.37
N ARG A 159 -6.52 -7.27 -0.55
CA ARG A 159 -6.60 -5.90 -0.04
C ARG A 159 -6.27 -4.83 -1.08
N ASN A 160 -6.95 -3.70 -0.93
CA ASN A 160 -6.87 -2.53 -1.80
C ASN A 160 -5.48 -1.90 -1.97
N ASP A 161 -4.53 -2.15 -1.06
CA ASP A 161 -3.26 -1.40 -1.01
C ASP A 161 -2.34 -1.62 -2.22
N ILE A 162 -2.28 -2.85 -2.75
CA ILE A 162 -1.49 -3.11 -3.97
C ILE A 162 -2.13 -2.47 -5.20
N LEU A 163 -3.46 -2.37 -5.25
CA LEU A 163 -4.19 -1.66 -6.31
C LEU A 163 -3.85 -0.16 -6.25
N MET A 164 -3.91 0.43 -5.06
CA MET A 164 -3.52 1.82 -4.84
C MET A 164 -2.07 2.11 -5.25
N ALA A 165 -1.14 1.18 -5.02
CA ALA A 165 0.24 1.33 -5.47
C ALA A 165 0.36 1.40 -7.00
N VAL A 166 -0.35 0.54 -7.73
CA VAL A 166 -0.41 0.56 -9.20
C VAL A 166 -1.00 1.88 -9.70
N TRP A 167 -2.14 2.30 -9.15
CA TRP A 167 -2.79 3.53 -9.59
C TRP A 167 -1.95 4.77 -9.27
N THR A 168 -1.37 4.84 -8.08
CA THR A 168 -0.49 5.93 -7.66
C THR A 168 0.74 6.02 -8.55
N PHE A 169 1.40 4.89 -8.83
CA PHE A 169 2.57 4.92 -9.69
C PHE A 169 2.21 5.30 -11.13
N GLY A 170 1.07 4.79 -11.63
CA GLY A 170 0.52 5.15 -12.94
C GLY A 170 0.25 6.64 -13.06
N LEU A 171 -0.33 7.25 -12.02
CA LEU A 171 -0.62 8.68 -11.97
C LEU A 171 0.68 9.50 -11.97
N VAL A 172 1.68 9.09 -11.17
CA VAL A 172 3.01 9.73 -11.14
C VAL A 172 3.70 9.63 -12.50
N ILE A 173 3.63 8.48 -13.17
CA ILE A 173 4.17 8.30 -14.52
C ILE A 173 3.45 9.21 -15.52
N CYS A 174 2.12 9.26 -15.49
CA CYS A 174 1.33 10.12 -16.37
C CYS A 174 1.61 11.61 -16.13
N MET A 175 1.77 12.02 -14.87
CA MET A 175 2.15 13.39 -14.50
C MET A 175 3.47 13.78 -15.17
N TRP A 176 4.52 12.98 -14.98
CA TRP A 176 5.82 13.28 -15.57
C TRP A 176 5.82 13.19 -17.10
N ARG A 177 5.11 12.21 -17.68
CA ARG A 177 4.93 12.12 -19.12
C ARG A 177 4.21 13.33 -19.70
N TYR A 178 3.25 13.88 -18.96
CA TYR A 178 2.59 15.14 -19.31
C TYR A 178 3.55 16.32 -19.26
N PHE A 179 4.42 16.40 -18.25
CA PHE A 179 5.45 17.45 -18.16
C PHE A 179 6.47 17.36 -19.29
N ASP A 180 6.82 16.14 -19.70
CA ASP A 180 7.84 15.89 -20.71
C ASP A 180 7.32 16.12 -22.13
N GLU A 181 6.10 15.68 -22.41
CA GLU A 181 5.56 15.62 -23.78
C GLU A 181 4.45 16.65 -24.05
N GLY A 182 3.83 17.23 -23.01
CA GLY A 182 2.74 18.19 -23.14
C GLY A 182 1.44 17.64 -23.74
N ARG A 183 1.31 16.31 -23.87
CA ARG A 183 0.17 15.67 -24.59
C ARG A 183 -1.03 15.43 -23.67
N HIS A 184 -2.22 15.87 -24.11
CA HIS A 184 -3.48 15.72 -23.36
C HIS A 184 -3.88 14.27 -23.05
N ARG A 185 -3.39 13.28 -23.81
CA ARG A 185 -3.64 11.85 -23.55
C ARG A 185 -3.31 11.43 -22.11
N TYR A 186 -2.29 12.04 -21.51
CA TYR A 186 -1.88 11.74 -20.15
C TYR A 186 -2.86 12.27 -19.11
N LEU A 187 -3.61 13.32 -19.42
CA LEU A 187 -4.70 13.82 -18.56
C LEU A 187 -5.91 12.89 -18.62
N TYR A 188 -6.26 12.38 -19.81
CA TYR A 188 -7.33 11.38 -19.97
C TYR A 188 -7.00 10.06 -19.26
N ILE A 189 -5.77 9.56 -19.38
CA ILE A 189 -5.33 8.37 -18.64
C ILE A 189 -5.31 8.66 -17.13
N SER A 190 -4.82 9.83 -16.71
CA SER A 190 -4.87 10.24 -15.30
C SER A 190 -6.31 10.30 -14.77
N ALA A 191 -7.28 10.73 -15.59
CA ALA A 191 -8.69 10.77 -15.19
C ALA A 191 -9.25 9.36 -14.93
N ALA A 192 -8.92 8.38 -15.79
CA ALA A 192 -9.28 6.99 -15.56
C ALA A 192 -8.60 6.41 -14.30
N LEU A 193 -7.31 6.67 -14.12
CA LEU A 193 -6.57 6.24 -12.93
C LEU A 193 -7.15 6.82 -11.64
N LEU A 194 -7.51 8.11 -11.64
CA LEU A 194 -8.18 8.74 -10.51
C LEU A 194 -9.53 8.07 -10.23
N ALA A 195 -10.34 7.76 -11.24
CA ALA A 195 -11.61 7.05 -11.04
C ALA A 195 -11.39 5.70 -10.36
N PHE A 196 -10.40 4.92 -10.82
CA PHE A 196 -10.03 3.66 -10.16
C PHE A 196 -9.54 3.86 -8.73
N MET A 197 -8.73 4.90 -8.45
CA MET A 197 -8.28 5.21 -7.09
C MET A 197 -9.45 5.51 -6.15
N PHE A 198 -10.36 6.40 -6.56
CA PHE A 198 -11.55 6.75 -5.77
C PHE A 198 -12.55 5.58 -5.65
N ALA A 199 -12.52 4.62 -6.57
CA ALA A 199 -13.27 3.36 -6.46
C ALA A 199 -12.52 2.24 -5.73
N THR A 200 -11.28 2.48 -5.28
CA THR A 200 -10.45 1.51 -4.55
C THR A 200 -10.41 1.85 -3.06
N LYS A 201 -9.91 3.04 -2.69
CA LYS A 201 -9.65 3.39 -1.28
C LYS A 201 -9.50 4.89 -1.07
N GLU A 202 -9.87 5.36 0.12
CA GLU A 202 -9.84 6.76 0.55
C GLU A 202 -8.42 7.35 0.62
N SER A 203 -7.38 6.51 0.61
CA SER A 203 -6.01 6.97 0.38
C SER A 203 -5.84 7.76 -0.94
N ALA A 204 -6.79 7.68 -1.87
CA ALA A 204 -6.86 8.54 -3.06
C ALA A 204 -6.76 10.04 -2.71
N TYR A 205 -7.42 10.50 -1.64
CA TYR A 205 -7.36 11.90 -1.19
C TYR A 205 -5.94 12.32 -0.82
N MET A 206 -5.19 11.47 -0.11
CA MET A 206 -3.79 11.72 0.24
C MET A 206 -2.90 11.80 -1.00
N VAL A 207 -3.10 10.90 -1.98
CA VAL A 207 -2.31 10.89 -3.22
C VAL A 207 -2.59 12.13 -4.06
N VAL A 208 -3.86 12.50 -4.24
CA VAL A 208 -4.26 13.74 -4.96
C VAL A 208 -3.64 14.97 -4.29
N GLY A 209 -3.73 15.06 -2.95
CA GLY A 209 -3.13 16.15 -2.19
C GLY A 209 -1.61 16.21 -2.33
N MET A 210 -0.92 15.08 -2.24
CA MET A 210 0.54 14.99 -2.38
C MET A 210 1.02 15.37 -3.79
N VAL A 211 0.41 14.82 -4.84
CA VAL A 211 0.76 15.10 -6.23
C VAL A 211 0.41 16.56 -6.57
N GLY A 212 -0.75 17.04 -6.12
CA GLY A 212 -1.17 18.43 -6.26
C GLY A 212 -0.20 19.39 -5.59
N LEU A 213 0.24 19.09 -4.36
CA LEU A 213 1.23 19.89 -3.64
C LEU A 213 2.57 19.96 -4.38
N TRP A 214 3.06 18.84 -4.91
CA TRP A 214 4.27 18.86 -5.74
C TRP A 214 4.13 19.76 -6.97
N CYS A 215 3.02 19.62 -7.70
CA CYS A 215 2.74 20.43 -8.88
C CYS A 215 2.65 21.93 -8.53
N PHE A 216 2.00 22.25 -7.41
CA PHE A 216 1.93 23.60 -6.87
C PHE A 216 3.32 24.14 -6.56
N LEU A 217 4.15 23.41 -5.81
CA LEU A 217 5.50 23.82 -5.45
C LEU A 217 6.38 24.05 -6.70
N MET A 218 6.30 23.16 -7.69
CA MET A 218 7.03 23.31 -8.95
C MET A 218 6.60 24.57 -9.73
N ALA A 219 5.30 24.88 -9.75
CA ALA A 219 4.79 26.05 -10.45
C ALA A 219 5.07 27.36 -9.67
N MET A 220 5.04 27.30 -8.34
CA MET A 220 5.15 28.48 -7.46
C MET A 220 6.60 28.89 -7.21
N GLN A 221 7.53 27.92 -7.07
CA GLN A 221 8.92 28.20 -6.68
C GLN A 221 9.61 29.25 -7.58
N PRO A 222 9.57 29.15 -8.93
CA PRO A 222 10.23 30.14 -9.78
C PRO A 222 9.63 31.54 -9.64
N LYS A 223 8.30 31.62 -9.45
CA LYS A 223 7.57 32.89 -9.33
C LYS A 223 7.88 33.56 -8.00
N LEU A 224 7.79 32.81 -6.92
CA LEU A 224 8.10 33.31 -5.59
C LEU A 224 9.56 33.77 -5.50
N SER A 225 10.51 33.06 -6.12
CA SER A 225 11.91 33.51 -6.13
C SER A 225 12.12 34.85 -6.85
N ARG A 226 11.42 35.09 -7.97
CA ARG A 226 11.46 36.36 -8.69
C ARG A 226 10.76 37.45 -7.89
N ALA A 227 9.57 37.16 -7.40
CA ALA A 227 8.74 38.10 -6.67
C ALA A 227 9.42 38.52 -5.36
N TRP A 228 10.04 37.59 -4.62
CA TRP A 228 10.81 37.86 -3.40
C TRP A 228 11.98 38.81 -3.65
N SER A 229 12.69 38.65 -4.76
CA SER A 229 13.81 39.53 -5.11
C SER A 229 13.39 40.97 -5.44
N SER A 230 12.10 41.19 -5.74
CA SER A 230 11.54 42.51 -6.07
C SER A 230 10.83 43.23 -4.92
N ILE A 231 10.71 42.61 -3.73
CA ILE A 231 10.02 43.24 -2.60
C ILE A 231 10.97 44.21 -1.89
N GLU A 232 10.78 45.50 -2.12
CA GLU A 232 11.40 46.54 -1.30
C GLU A 232 10.64 46.67 0.03
N THR A 233 11.27 46.26 1.14
CA THR A 233 10.74 46.41 2.50
C THR A 233 11.44 47.51 3.31
N GLN A 234 12.48 48.13 2.74
CA GLN A 234 13.24 49.18 3.42
C GLN A 234 12.43 50.48 3.46
N GLY A 235 12.40 51.14 4.63
CA GLY A 235 11.76 52.44 4.81
C GLY A 235 10.24 52.46 4.91
N VAL A 236 9.58 51.29 4.99
CA VAL A 236 8.12 51.20 5.17
C VAL A 236 7.74 50.62 6.54
N SER A 237 6.54 50.97 7.02
CA SER A 237 6.02 50.42 8.28
C SER A 237 5.79 48.91 8.18
N PRO A 238 5.87 48.14 9.29
CA PRO A 238 5.67 46.70 9.28
C PRO A 238 4.35 46.22 8.64
N PRO A 239 3.19 46.91 8.82
CA PRO A 239 1.96 46.54 8.12
C PRO A 239 2.04 46.69 6.60
N VAL A 240 2.73 47.72 6.11
CA VAL A 240 2.92 47.95 4.66
C VAL A 240 3.89 46.92 4.08
N ALA A 241 4.97 46.58 4.81
CA ALA A 241 5.87 45.50 4.43
C ALA A 241 5.13 44.16 4.33
N LEU A 242 4.29 43.83 5.32
CA LEU A 242 3.47 42.62 5.30
C LEU A 242 2.48 42.64 4.13
N GLY A 243 1.81 43.76 3.86
CA GLY A 243 0.92 43.91 2.73
C GLY A 243 1.61 43.69 1.38
N ARG A 244 2.84 44.21 1.22
CA ARG A 244 3.66 43.98 0.01
C ARG A 244 4.02 42.50 -0.16
N ILE A 245 4.40 41.81 0.93
CA ILE A 245 4.71 40.37 0.90
C ILE A 245 3.48 39.57 0.51
N VAL A 246 2.34 39.79 1.18
CA VAL A 246 1.08 39.09 0.90
C VAL A 246 0.61 39.34 -0.54
N GLY A 247 0.63 40.60 -0.99
CA GLY A 247 0.26 40.95 -2.36
C GLY A 247 1.15 40.29 -3.41
N SER A 248 2.47 40.23 -3.17
CA SER A 248 3.44 39.57 -4.04
C SER A 248 3.21 38.06 -4.15
N VAL A 249 2.93 37.40 -3.02
CA VAL A 249 2.57 35.97 -2.98
C VAL A 249 1.25 35.74 -3.72
N TRP A 250 0.24 36.58 -3.49
CA TRP A 250 -1.06 36.49 -4.16
C TRP A 250 -0.96 36.67 -5.68
N ASN A 251 -0.21 37.66 -6.15
CA ASN A 251 0.04 37.88 -7.57
C ASN A 251 0.77 36.69 -8.20
N SER A 252 1.78 36.14 -7.51
CA SER A 252 2.47 34.92 -7.95
C SER A 252 1.51 33.74 -8.10
N PHE A 253 0.56 33.60 -7.18
CA PHE A 253 -0.47 32.56 -7.26
C PHE A 253 -1.42 32.77 -8.44
N LEU A 254 -1.91 33.99 -8.66
CA LEU A 254 -2.74 34.31 -9.83
C LEU A 254 -2.00 34.03 -11.14
N ASP A 255 -0.70 34.32 -11.19
CA ASP A 255 0.13 33.98 -12.34
C ASP A 255 0.21 32.46 -12.56
N VAL A 256 0.30 31.64 -11.50
CA VAL A 256 0.23 30.16 -11.62
C VAL A 256 -1.08 29.73 -12.24
N LEU A 257 -2.20 30.28 -11.79
CA LEU A 257 -3.51 29.97 -12.34
C LEU A 257 -3.62 30.39 -13.82
N ASN A 258 -3.09 31.55 -14.19
CA ASN A 258 -3.08 32.00 -15.59
C ASN A 258 -2.20 31.12 -16.49
N GLU A 259 -1.04 30.68 -15.99
CA GLU A 259 -0.13 29.80 -16.71
C GLU A 259 -0.66 28.38 -16.90
N SER A 260 -1.60 27.93 -16.05
CA SER A 260 -2.22 26.60 -16.18
C SER A 260 -2.82 26.33 -17.56
N ARG A 261 -3.18 27.37 -18.33
CA ARG A 261 -3.67 27.26 -19.72
C ARG A 261 -2.60 26.83 -20.72
N ARG A 262 -1.32 27.00 -20.39
CA ARG A 262 -0.17 26.73 -21.28
C ARG A 262 0.39 25.31 -21.10
N GLY A 263 -0.15 24.52 -20.17
CA GLY A 263 0.31 23.17 -19.86
C GLY A 263 1.26 23.09 -18.65
N GLY A 264 1.94 21.96 -18.49
CA GLY A 264 2.95 21.76 -17.44
C GLY A 264 2.39 21.56 -16.01
N PRO A 265 3.19 21.81 -14.96
CA PRO A 265 2.82 21.54 -13.57
C PRO A 265 1.55 22.26 -13.11
N ALA A 266 1.40 23.55 -13.44
CA ALA A 266 0.21 24.33 -13.09
C ALA A 266 -1.06 23.75 -13.72
N SER A 267 -0.97 23.29 -14.97
CA SER A 267 -2.08 22.65 -15.68
C SER A 267 -2.48 21.32 -15.04
N PHE A 268 -1.51 20.48 -14.67
CA PHE A 268 -1.79 19.19 -14.03
C PHE A 268 -2.41 19.38 -12.64
N MET A 269 -1.92 20.38 -11.87
CA MET A 269 -2.52 20.76 -10.59
C MET A 269 -4.00 21.16 -10.75
N VAL A 270 -4.29 22.06 -11.69
CA VAL A 270 -5.67 22.49 -11.96
C VAL A 270 -6.53 21.30 -12.39
N PHE A 271 -6.02 20.43 -13.29
CA PHE A 271 -6.68 19.18 -13.69
C PHE A 271 -7.08 18.33 -12.48
N LEU A 272 -6.15 18.04 -11.56
CA LEU A 272 -6.43 17.25 -10.36
C LEU A 272 -7.55 17.87 -9.53
N ILE A 273 -7.49 19.18 -9.33
CA ILE A 273 -8.50 19.92 -8.56
C ILE A 273 -9.85 19.84 -9.27
N VAL A 274 -9.96 20.30 -10.52
CA VAL A 274 -11.27 20.45 -11.17
C VAL A 274 -11.93 19.10 -11.46
N VAL A 275 -11.19 18.02 -11.69
CA VAL A 275 -11.81 16.70 -11.90
C VAL A 275 -12.32 16.10 -10.59
N THR A 276 -11.55 16.25 -9.50
CA THR A 276 -11.85 15.56 -8.23
C THR A 276 -12.62 16.41 -7.23
N LEU A 277 -12.81 17.72 -7.45
CA LEU A 277 -13.40 18.64 -6.46
C LEU A 277 -14.72 18.15 -5.84
N PRO A 278 -15.69 17.59 -6.60
CA PRO A 278 -16.91 17.01 -6.01
C PRO A 278 -16.66 15.83 -5.06
N MET A 279 -15.57 15.09 -5.20
CA MET A 279 -15.22 14.00 -4.26
C MET A 279 -14.82 14.53 -2.88
N TRP A 280 -14.47 15.81 -2.76
CA TRP A 280 -14.06 16.44 -1.49
C TRP A 280 -15.24 17.02 -0.70
N SER A 281 -16.49 16.88 -1.17
CA SER A 281 -17.65 17.52 -0.56
C SER A 281 -17.83 17.20 0.94
N ALA A 282 -17.62 15.96 1.35
CA ALA A 282 -17.75 15.57 2.77
C ALA A 282 -16.65 16.15 3.67
N PHE A 283 -15.59 16.76 3.12
CA PHE A 283 -14.58 17.47 3.91
C PHE A 283 -15.20 18.63 4.72
N ALA A 284 -16.35 19.16 4.28
CA ALA A 284 -17.13 20.13 5.04
C ALA A 284 -17.52 19.62 6.44
N ALA A 285 -17.64 18.31 6.64
CA ALA A 285 -17.97 17.72 7.93
C ALA A 285 -16.90 17.97 9.00
N LEU A 286 -15.64 18.22 8.62
CA LEU A 286 -14.59 18.62 9.58
C LEU A 286 -14.90 19.94 10.31
N PHE A 287 -15.77 20.77 9.72
CA PHE A 287 -16.15 22.05 10.29
C PHE A 287 -17.46 21.99 11.08
N GLN A 288 -18.16 20.85 11.12
CA GLN A 288 -19.51 20.76 11.70
C GLN A 288 -19.53 21.13 13.20
N ASP A 289 -18.48 20.77 13.94
CA ASP A 289 -18.34 21.04 15.38
C ASP A 289 -17.61 22.35 15.68
N THR A 290 -17.22 23.10 14.65
CA THR A 290 -16.54 24.39 14.81
C THR A 290 -17.57 25.52 15.02
N PRO A 291 -17.20 26.64 15.67
CA PRO A 291 -18.09 27.80 15.83
C PRO A 291 -18.70 28.33 14.52
N LEU A 292 -18.08 28.01 13.38
CA LEU A 292 -18.56 28.38 12.05
C LEU A 292 -19.88 27.69 11.68
N LEU A 293 -20.10 26.44 12.08
CA LEU A 293 -21.26 25.63 11.68
C LEU A 293 -22.04 25.04 12.86
N SER A 294 -21.47 25.01 14.08
CA SER A 294 -22.11 24.38 15.24
C SER A 294 -23.45 25.04 15.62
N TRP A 295 -23.60 26.35 15.36
CA TRP A 295 -24.84 27.09 15.57
C TRP A 295 -26.00 26.63 14.67
N MET A 296 -25.70 25.92 13.57
CA MET A 296 -26.72 25.38 12.66
C MET A 296 -27.36 24.10 13.21
N ASN A 297 -26.75 23.46 14.22
CA ASN A 297 -27.19 22.19 14.80
C ASN A 297 -27.45 21.10 13.73
N LEU A 298 -26.53 21.00 12.75
CA LEU A 298 -26.60 20.05 11.64
C LEU A 298 -25.51 18.98 11.74
N THR A 299 -25.88 17.74 11.49
CA THR A 299 -24.95 16.62 11.41
C THR A 299 -24.61 16.33 9.95
N LEU A 300 -23.38 16.65 9.53
CA LEU A 300 -22.87 16.42 8.17
C LEU A 300 -22.18 15.05 8.02
N ALA A 301 -21.54 14.57 9.08
CA ALA A 301 -21.06 13.19 9.20
C ALA A 301 -21.48 12.61 10.56
N ALA A 302 -22.32 11.58 10.52
CA ALA A 302 -22.75 10.87 11.71
C ALA A 302 -21.60 10.07 12.34
N GLY A 303 -21.46 10.19 13.66
CA GLY A 303 -20.42 9.50 14.43
C GLY A 303 -20.67 8.00 14.64
N GLU A 304 -19.82 7.37 15.44
CA GLU A 304 -19.96 5.97 15.82
C GLU A 304 -21.26 5.73 16.63
N GLY A 305 -21.84 4.52 16.46
CA GLY A 305 -23.15 4.17 17.03
C GLY A 305 -24.35 4.56 16.15
N SER A 306 -24.14 5.33 15.08
CA SER A 306 -25.17 5.56 14.06
C SER A 306 -25.28 4.37 13.09
N ALA A 307 -26.49 4.12 12.57
CA ALA A 307 -26.71 3.04 11.60
C ALA A 307 -25.91 3.23 10.28
N ARG A 308 -25.57 4.48 9.93
CA ARG A 308 -24.80 4.84 8.73
C ARG A 308 -23.74 5.87 9.11
N ILE A 309 -22.60 5.37 9.58
CA ILE A 309 -21.45 6.20 9.96
C ILE A 309 -21.00 7.02 8.74
N GLY A 310 -20.69 8.30 8.97
CA GLY A 310 -20.21 9.23 7.94
C GLY A 310 -21.30 9.86 7.07
N ASP A 311 -22.56 9.43 7.18
CA ASP A 311 -23.67 10.03 6.43
C ASP A 311 -24.21 11.30 7.10
N PRO A 312 -24.79 12.23 6.32
CA PRO A 312 -25.49 13.39 6.86
C PRO A 312 -26.89 12.98 7.37
N VAL A 313 -27.35 13.62 8.45
CA VAL A 313 -28.61 13.28 9.14
C VAL A 313 -29.55 14.48 9.20
N GLY A 314 -30.86 14.24 9.06
CA GLY A 314 -31.89 15.28 9.11
C GLY A 314 -31.64 16.40 8.10
N GLY A 315 -31.64 17.65 8.56
CA GLY A 315 -31.35 18.84 7.74
C GLY A 315 -29.95 18.86 7.13
N GLY A 316 -29.00 18.08 7.68
CA GLY A 316 -27.66 17.91 7.12
C GLY A 316 -27.68 17.35 5.69
N ASN A 317 -28.71 16.56 5.32
CA ASN A 317 -28.85 16.03 3.96
C ASN A 317 -29.03 17.14 2.92
N VAL A 318 -29.80 18.19 3.25
CA VAL A 318 -30.05 19.32 2.33
C VAL A 318 -28.79 20.14 2.12
N ILE A 319 -28.04 20.41 3.20
CA ILE A 319 -26.77 21.12 3.13
C ILE A 319 -25.71 20.29 2.39
N ALA A 320 -25.64 18.98 2.66
CA ALA A 320 -24.74 18.08 1.94
C ALA A 320 -25.01 18.10 0.43
N PHE A 321 -26.28 18.02 0.02
CA PHE A 321 -26.67 18.13 -1.38
C PHE A 321 -26.26 19.49 -1.98
N ALA A 322 -26.53 20.59 -1.28
CA ALA A 322 -26.14 21.93 -1.72
C ALA A 322 -24.62 22.08 -1.89
N ILE A 323 -23.83 21.48 -0.97
CA ILE A 323 -22.36 21.46 -1.05
C ILE A 323 -21.91 20.66 -2.28
N VAL A 324 -22.47 19.48 -2.53
CA VAL A 324 -22.12 18.67 -3.71
C VAL A 324 -22.41 19.43 -5.00
N VAL A 325 -23.61 20.00 -5.14
CA VAL A 325 -23.99 20.82 -6.30
C VAL A 325 -23.07 22.04 -6.44
N GLY A 326 -22.76 22.70 -5.32
CA GLY A 326 -21.82 23.82 -5.29
C GLY A 326 -20.41 23.44 -5.73
N MET A 327 -19.89 22.29 -5.31
CA MET A 327 -18.57 21.80 -5.71
C MET A 327 -18.53 21.41 -7.20
N ILE A 328 -19.62 20.86 -7.75
CA ILE A 328 -19.76 20.59 -9.18
C ILE A 328 -19.78 21.91 -9.97
N ALA A 329 -20.57 22.90 -9.53
CA ALA A 329 -20.64 24.20 -10.18
C ALA A 329 -19.28 24.93 -10.12
N LEU A 330 -18.59 24.87 -8.98
CA LEU A 330 -17.26 25.46 -8.81
C LEU A 330 -16.20 24.78 -9.67
N SER A 331 -16.26 23.44 -9.77
CA SER A 331 -15.43 22.64 -10.68
C SER A 331 -15.63 23.09 -12.13
N ALA A 332 -16.88 23.18 -12.60
CA ALA A 332 -17.22 23.62 -13.95
C ALA A 332 -16.79 25.09 -14.20
N TYR A 333 -16.94 25.97 -13.21
CA TYR A 333 -16.49 27.35 -13.29
C TYR A 333 -14.98 27.47 -13.48
N PHE A 334 -14.18 26.79 -12.64
CA PHE A 334 -12.72 26.81 -12.78
C PHE A 334 -12.27 26.10 -14.06
N ALA A 335 -12.93 25.02 -14.46
CA ALA A 335 -12.69 24.33 -15.72
C ALA A 335 -12.93 25.24 -16.93
N SER A 336 -13.99 26.05 -16.91
CA SER A 336 -14.29 27.04 -17.98
C SER A 336 -13.18 28.08 -18.14
N ARG A 337 -12.51 28.42 -17.03
CA ARG A 337 -11.36 29.33 -17.02
C ARG A 337 -10.04 28.66 -17.38
N TRP A 338 -9.96 27.33 -17.41
CA TRP A 338 -8.77 26.58 -17.77
C TRP A 338 -8.85 26.05 -19.20
N ASN A 339 -9.66 25.02 -19.43
CA ASN A 339 -9.98 24.45 -20.74
C ASN A 339 -11.23 23.56 -20.62
N LEU A 340 -12.39 24.09 -21.02
CA LEU A 340 -13.68 23.42 -20.81
C LEU A 340 -13.77 22.07 -21.54
N TRP A 341 -13.35 22.01 -22.80
CA TRP A 341 -13.47 20.79 -23.62
C TRP A 341 -12.54 19.67 -23.15
N LEU A 342 -11.32 20.03 -22.77
CA LEU A 342 -10.38 19.09 -22.18
C LEU A 342 -10.91 18.55 -20.85
N TRP A 343 -11.43 19.44 -20.00
CA TRP A 343 -12.07 19.05 -18.74
C TRP A 343 -13.29 18.16 -18.97
N LEU A 344 -14.19 18.48 -19.91
CA LEU A 344 -15.35 17.63 -20.23
C LEU A 344 -14.91 16.22 -20.63
N GLY A 345 -13.86 16.08 -21.45
CA GLY A 345 -13.32 14.77 -21.79
C GLY A 345 -12.78 14.01 -20.57
N CYS A 346 -12.00 14.68 -19.71
CA CYS A 346 -11.47 14.08 -18.48
C CYS A 346 -12.59 13.74 -17.47
N ALA A 347 -13.53 14.65 -17.27
CA ALA A 347 -14.66 14.49 -16.36
C ALA A 347 -15.56 13.34 -16.82
N ASN A 348 -15.86 13.23 -18.12
CA ASN A 348 -16.62 12.11 -18.65
C ASN A 348 -15.92 10.78 -18.38
N ILE A 349 -14.61 10.67 -18.66
CA ILE A 349 -13.86 9.45 -18.36
C ILE A 349 -13.91 9.13 -16.86
N PHE A 350 -13.67 10.13 -16.01
CA PHE A 350 -13.65 9.94 -14.56
C PHE A 350 -15.02 9.51 -14.02
N TYR A 351 -16.06 10.30 -14.28
CA TYR A 351 -17.39 10.10 -13.71
C TYR A 351 -18.13 8.92 -14.33
N ILE A 352 -17.92 8.59 -15.61
CA ILE A 352 -18.53 7.38 -16.19
C ILE A 352 -17.98 6.13 -15.49
N ILE A 353 -16.65 6.01 -15.39
CA ILE A 353 -16.03 4.85 -14.71
C ILE A 353 -16.48 4.83 -13.23
N TRP A 354 -16.38 5.96 -12.55
CA TRP A 354 -16.74 6.05 -11.14
C TRP A 354 -18.22 5.75 -10.88
N ILE A 355 -19.15 6.29 -11.68
CA ILE A 355 -20.59 6.03 -11.53
C ILE A 355 -20.89 4.56 -11.79
N LEU A 356 -20.33 3.95 -12.85
CA LEU A 356 -20.55 2.55 -13.14
C LEU A 356 -20.12 1.65 -11.98
N LEU A 357 -18.93 1.87 -11.42
CA LEU A 357 -18.43 1.10 -10.28
C LEU A 357 -19.24 1.39 -9.00
N TYR A 358 -19.51 2.65 -8.65
CA TYR A 358 -20.27 2.92 -7.43
C TYR A 358 -21.72 2.45 -7.49
N THR A 359 -22.32 2.39 -8.67
CA THR A 359 -23.68 1.89 -8.85
C THR A 359 -23.76 0.38 -9.12
N THR A 360 -22.64 -0.34 -9.06
CA THR A 360 -22.58 -1.77 -9.38
C THR A 360 -23.19 -2.04 -10.75
N PHE A 361 -22.64 -1.35 -11.75
CA PHE A 361 -23.12 -1.31 -13.13
C PHE A 361 -24.62 -0.98 -13.24
N LEU A 362 -25.02 0.12 -12.59
CA LEU A 362 -26.38 0.70 -12.60
C LEU A 362 -27.47 -0.15 -11.91
N THR A 363 -27.09 -1.17 -11.15
CA THR A 363 -28.04 -1.99 -10.36
C THR A 363 -28.38 -1.35 -9.01
N ASN A 364 -27.53 -0.47 -8.48
CA ASN A 364 -27.71 0.18 -7.18
C ASN A 364 -27.34 1.68 -7.18
N PHE A 365 -28.31 2.55 -7.50
CA PHE A 365 -28.07 4.00 -7.58
C PHE A 365 -27.75 4.67 -6.23
N ALA A 366 -28.07 4.05 -5.08
CA ALA A 366 -27.69 4.57 -3.76
C ALA A 366 -26.16 4.64 -3.60
N GLY A 367 -25.44 3.83 -4.39
CA GLY A 367 -23.99 3.88 -4.57
C GLY A 367 -23.42 5.27 -4.81
N VAL A 368 -24.06 6.10 -5.64
CA VAL A 368 -23.59 7.48 -5.93
C VAL A 368 -23.55 8.33 -4.66
N LYS A 369 -24.59 8.25 -3.81
CA LYS A 369 -24.63 8.97 -2.53
C LYS A 369 -23.50 8.48 -1.62
N SER A 370 -23.35 7.15 -1.51
CA SER A 370 -22.35 6.56 -0.63
C SER A 370 -20.92 6.88 -1.08
N GLY A 371 -20.66 6.96 -2.38
CA GLY A 371 -19.34 7.31 -2.92
C GLY A 371 -19.03 8.81 -2.82
N ILE A 372 -19.96 9.68 -3.19
CA ILE A 372 -19.70 11.14 -3.23
C ILE A 372 -19.53 11.72 -1.82
N TRP A 373 -20.22 11.13 -0.83
CA TRP A 373 -20.26 11.66 0.53
C TRP A 373 -19.81 10.65 1.57
N GLN A 374 -20.51 9.51 1.68
CA GLN A 374 -20.34 8.59 2.81
C GLN A 374 -18.93 7.99 2.90
N ALA A 375 -18.24 7.74 1.78
CA ALA A 375 -16.87 7.21 1.77
C ALA A 375 -15.89 8.13 2.52
N LEU A 376 -15.83 9.41 2.12
CA LEU A 376 -14.99 10.39 2.80
C LEU A 376 -15.52 10.75 4.20
N GLY A 377 -16.84 10.84 4.36
CA GLY A 377 -17.46 11.11 5.66
C GLY A 377 -17.12 10.02 6.69
N TYR A 378 -17.17 8.75 6.29
CA TYR A 378 -16.80 7.61 7.10
C TYR A 378 -15.32 7.68 7.49
N TRP A 379 -14.45 7.93 6.51
CA TRP A 379 -13.02 8.03 6.74
C TRP A 379 -12.65 9.20 7.68
N ILE A 380 -13.33 10.34 7.58
CA ILE A 380 -13.18 11.47 8.51
C ILE A 380 -13.53 11.08 9.94
N VAL A 381 -14.67 10.42 10.14
CA VAL A 381 -15.09 9.95 11.48
C VAL A 381 -14.06 8.97 12.05
N GLN A 382 -13.57 8.03 11.22
CA GLN A 382 -12.59 7.03 11.64
C GLN A 382 -11.20 7.60 11.97
N GLN A 383 -10.85 8.82 11.52
CA GLN A 383 -9.64 9.50 11.99
C GLN A 383 -9.71 9.85 13.49
N GLY A 384 -10.91 10.16 14.02
CA GLY A 384 -11.11 10.47 15.43
C GLY A 384 -10.87 9.27 16.36
N GLU A 385 -11.20 8.07 15.90
CA GLU A 385 -11.09 6.83 16.68
C GLU A 385 -9.67 6.28 16.76
N GLY A 386 -8.88 6.51 15.70
CA GLY A 386 -7.50 6.05 15.64
C GLY A 386 -7.36 4.54 15.77
N ARG A 387 -8.04 3.79 14.89
CA ARG A 387 -8.02 2.31 14.86
C ARG A 387 -6.60 1.76 15.01
N GLY A 388 -6.45 0.85 15.96
CA GLY A 388 -5.18 0.27 16.37
C GLY A 388 -4.39 1.13 17.37
N SER A 389 -4.46 2.46 17.33
CA SER A 389 -3.77 3.36 18.26
C SER A 389 -2.24 3.12 18.34
N GLN A 390 -1.62 2.89 17.18
CA GLN A 390 -0.18 2.61 17.07
C GLN A 390 0.69 3.84 17.40
N PRO A 391 1.92 3.63 17.92
CA PRO A 391 2.84 4.72 18.24
C PRO A 391 3.31 5.47 17.00
N TRP A 392 3.77 6.72 17.18
CA TRP A 392 4.25 7.57 16.07
C TRP A 392 5.45 6.98 15.30
N TYR A 393 6.26 6.12 15.93
CA TYR A 393 7.41 5.46 15.30
C TYR A 393 7.05 4.11 14.64
N TYR A 394 5.77 3.75 14.59
CA TYR A 394 5.31 2.47 14.04
C TYR A 394 5.83 2.19 12.63
N TYR A 395 5.67 3.15 11.71
CA TYR A 395 6.15 2.96 10.33
C TYR A 395 7.68 2.96 10.22
N PHE A 396 8.38 3.66 11.11
CA PHE A 396 9.85 3.57 11.17
C PHE A 396 10.28 2.13 11.52
N LEU A 397 9.64 1.54 12.54
CA LEU A 397 9.92 0.18 12.99
C LEU A 397 9.63 -0.85 11.89
N ILE A 398 8.41 -0.89 11.37
CA ILE A 398 8.02 -1.91 10.36
C ILE A 398 8.82 -1.76 9.06
N THR A 399 9.09 -0.52 8.61
CA THR A 399 9.92 -0.28 7.42
C THR A 399 11.35 -0.76 7.65
N SER A 400 11.91 -0.61 8.86
CA SER A 400 13.24 -1.13 9.19
C SER A 400 13.33 -2.67 9.27
N ILE A 401 12.20 -3.35 9.50
CA ILE A 401 12.14 -4.82 9.59
C ILE A 401 11.99 -5.45 8.21
N TYR A 402 11.16 -4.87 7.34
CA TYR A 402 10.80 -5.49 6.06
C TYR A 402 11.42 -4.80 4.85
N GLU A 403 11.54 -3.48 4.88
CA GLU A 403 11.96 -2.66 3.73
C GLU A 403 13.31 -1.99 3.98
N PHE A 404 14.17 -2.61 4.78
CA PHE A 404 15.47 -2.07 5.20
C PHE A 404 16.38 -1.68 4.04
N LEU A 405 16.36 -2.42 2.92
CA LEU A 405 17.16 -2.12 1.73
C LEU A 405 16.74 -0.79 1.07
N PRO A 406 15.50 -0.64 0.57
CA PRO A 406 15.06 0.62 -0.01
C PRO A 406 14.97 1.75 1.01
N PHE A 407 14.78 1.45 2.30
CA PHE A 407 14.77 2.47 3.35
C PHE A 407 16.16 3.07 3.59
N LEU A 408 17.16 2.23 3.86
CA LEU A 408 18.53 2.69 4.15
C LEU A 408 19.17 3.39 2.94
N LEU A 409 19.10 2.76 1.77
CA LEU A 409 19.62 3.38 0.55
C LEU A 409 18.77 4.55 0.08
N GLY A 410 17.47 4.54 0.35
CA GLY A 410 16.57 5.64 0.01
C GLY A 410 16.84 6.89 0.84
N ILE A 411 17.19 6.78 2.13
CA ILE A 411 17.65 7.91 2.94
C ILE A 411 18.93 8.50 2.34
N ALA A 412 19.91 7.66 1.99
CA ALA A 412 21.13 8.11 1.33
C ALA A 412 20.84 8.77 -0.03
N ALA A 413 19.91 8.22 -0.80
CA ALA A 413 19.46 8.75 -2.08
C ALA A 413 18.76 10.11 -1.93
N ALA A 414 17.89 10.26 -0.94
CA ALA A 414 17.21 11.53 -0.66
C ALA A 414 18.22 12.63 -0.34
N ILE A 415 19.19 12.37 0.56
CA ILE A 415 20.27 13.31 0.87
C ILE A 415 21.08 13.64 -0.38
N TYR A 416 21.40 12.65 -1.21
CA TYR A 416 22.14 12.84 -2.46
C TYR A 416 21.38 13.75 -3.44
N TYR A 417 20.09 13.51 -3.67
CA TYR A 417 19.30 14.26 -4.63
C TYR A 417 18.95 15.67 -4.16
N LEU A 418 18.68 15.85 -2.87
CA LEU A 418 18.48 17.18 -2.27
C LEU A 418 19.73 18.05 -2.40
N ARG A 419 20.93 17.47 -2.27
CA ARG A 419 22.21 18.16 -2.52
C ARG A 419 22.47 18.44 -3.99
N LYS A 420 22.16 17.48 -4.87
CA LYS A 420 22.33 17.62 -6.33
C LYS A 420 21.35 18.64 -6.93
N ARG A 421 20.20 18.89 -6.28
CA ARG A 421 19.11 19.76 -6.74
C ARG A 421 18.57 19.41 -8.14
N GLU A 422 18.66 18.12 -8.49
CA GLU A 422 18.05 17.60 -9.71
C GLU A 422 16.53 17.49 -9.50
N THR A 423 15.72 18.19 -10.31
CA THR A 423 14.26 18.29 -10.13
C THR A 423 13.57 16.94 -9.93
N PHE A 424 13.90 15.94 -10.75
CA PHE A 424 13.30 14.61 -10.65
C PHE A 424 13.79 13.84 -9.41
N GLY A 425 15.07 13.95 -9.07
CA GLY A 425 15.61 13.38 -7.83
C GLY A 425 14.97 14.00 -6.58
N VAL A 426 14.75 15.32 -6.58
CA VAL A 426 14.07 16.04 -5.50
C VAL A 426 12.60 15.62 -5.40
N PHE A 427 11.92 15.40 -6.54
CA PHE A 427 10.57 14.82 -6.54
C PHE A 427 10.53 13.45 -5.87
N LEU A 428 11.45 12.53 -6.21
CA LEU A 428 11.47 11.20 -5.61
C LEU A 428 11.70 11.26 -4.09
N ALA A 429 12.58 12.16 -3.65
CA ALA A 429 12.79 12.42 -2.22
C ALA A 429 11.53 13.01 -1.57
N PHE A 430 10.88 13.99 -2.20
CA PHE A 430 9.61 14.55 -1.75
C PHE A 430 8.53 13.48 -1.65
N TRP A 431 8.36 12.65 -2.67
CA TRP A 431 7.36 11.59 -2.72
C TRP A 431 7.57 10.59 -1.58
N ALA A 432 8.81 10.13 -1.35
CA ALA A 432 9.14 9.22 -0.26
C ALA A 432 8.88 9.84 1.12
N LEU A 433 9.40 11.05 1.37
CA LEU A 433 9.29 11.72 2.66
C LEU A 433 7.86 12.16 2.96
N MET A 434 7.13 12.69 1.98
CA MET A 434 5.75 13.13 2.15
C MET A 434 4.82 11.95 2.38
N THR A 435 4.99 10.85 1.64
CA THR A 435 4.18 9.64 1.85
C THR A 435 4.42 9.07 3.24
N PHE A 436 5.69 8.96 3.66
CA PHE A 436 6.05 8.52 5.01
C PHE A 436 5.41 9.41 6.09
N ALA A 437 5.48 10.74 5.93
CA ALA A 437 4.91 11.69 6.87
C ALA A 437 3.37 11.62 6.92
N LEU A 438 2.69 11.57 5.77
CA LEU A 438 1.22 11.49 5.69
C LEU A 438 0.68 10.26 6.42
N TYR A 439 1.24 9.08 6.16
CA TYR A 439 0.82 7.86 6.83
C TYR A 439 1.21 7.84 8.31
N THR A 440 2.34 8.45 8.70
CA THR A 440 2.72 8.56 10.11
C THR A 440 1.79 9.49 10.90
N ILE A 441 1.30 10.56 10.27
CA ILE A 441 0.36 11.52 10.90
C ILE A 441 -1.06 10.97 10.93
N ALA A 442 -1.47 10.20 9.91
CA ALA A 442 -2.78 9.57 9.86
C ALA A 442 -3.05 8.73 11.12
N SER A 443 -4.29 8.80 11.62
CA SER A 443 -4.67 8.17 12.88
C SER A 443 -4.66 6.64 12.76
N GLU A 444 -5.26 6.13 11.68
CA GLU A 444 -5.19 4.70 11.32
C GLU A 444 -3.79 4.32 10.85
N LYS A 445 -3.17 3.38 11.58
CA LYS A 445 -1.84 2.86 11.28
C LYS A 445 -1.87 1.35 11.24
N MET A 446 -1.62 0.79 10.06
CA MET A 446 -1.77 -0.63 9.81
C MET A 446 -0.67 -1.15 8.88
N PRO A 447 -0.24 -2.42 9.03
CA PRO A 447 0.86 -2.97 8.25
C PRO A 447 0.72 -2.85 6.72
N TRP A 448 -0.47 -3.05 6.17
CA TRP A 448 -0.73 -3.02 4.72
C TRP A 448 -0.47 -1.66 4.07
N LEU A 449 -0.52 -0.58 4.84
CA LEU A 449 -0.20 0.76 4.36
C LEU A 449 1.30 0.92 4.04
N LEU A 450 2.16 0.00 4.52
CA LEU A 450 3.58 -0.06 4.19
C LEU A 450 3.81 -0.18 2.67
N VAL A 451 2.90 -0.78 1.91
CA VAL A 451 2.98 -0.85 0.44
C VAL A 451 3.12 0.54 -0.17
N ASN A 452 2.28 1.48 0.26
CA ASN A 452 2.27 2.85 -0.24
C ASN A 452 3.53 3.61 0.18
N ILE A 453 4.04 3.34 1.39
CA ILE A 453 5.28 3.94 1.92
C ILE A 453 6.52 3.39 1.18
N ALA A 454 6.58 2.09 0.95
CA ALA A 454 7.74 1.41 0.36
C ALA A 454 7.93 1.77 -1.12
N LEU A 455 6.84 1.91 -1.88
CA LEU A 455 6.87 2.22 -3.31
C LEU A 455 7.82 3.37 -3.69
N PRO A 456 7.67 4.60 -3.18
CA PRO A 456 8.55 5.71 -3.53
C PRO A 456 10.01 5.47 -3.12
N PHE A 457 10.26 4.82 -1.97
CA PHE A 457 11.61 4.46 -1.53
C PHE A 457 12.26 3.47 -2.51
N ILE A 458 11.51 2.49 -3.00
CA ILE A 458 11.96 1.50 -3.99
C ILE A 458 12.33 2.18 -5.31
N ILE A 459 11.45 3.05 -5.85
CA ILE A 459 11.71 3.76 -7.11
C ILE A 459 12.93 4.68 -6.98
N MET A 460 13.04 5.42 -5.87
CA MET A 460 14.17 6.30 -5.59
C MET A 460 15.49 5.53 -5.47
N THR A 461 15.47 4.40 -4.77
CA THR A 461 16.63 3.51 -4.60
C THR A 461 17.07 2.93 -5.93
N GLY A 462 16.13 2.49 -6.78
CA GLY A 462 16.44 1.99 -8.12
C GLY A 462 17.20 3.03 -8.97
N LYS A 463 16.72 4.28 -9.00
CA LYS A 463 17.43 5.38 -9.69
C LYS A 463 18.81 5.62 -9.09
N PHE A 464 18.92 5.64 -7.77
CA PHE A 464 20.19 5.89 -7.07
C PHE A 464 21.23 4.79 -7.34
N LEU A 465 20.83 3.51 -7.34
CA LEU A 465 21.71 2.40 -7.68
C LEU A 465 22.26 2.52 -9.10
N SER A 466 21.45 3.00 -10.06
CA SER A 466 21.95 3.31 -11.40
C SER A 466 23.04 4.38 -11.40
N GLU A 467 22.91 5.43 -10.59
CA GLU A 467 23.95 6.46 -10.43
C GLU A 467 25.23 5.89 -9.79
N VAL A 468 25.09 5.00 -8.80
CA VAL A 468 26.21 4.31 -8.15
C VAL A 468 26.96 3.42 -9.14
N VAL A 469 26.24 2.56 -9.86
CA VAL A 469 26.82 1.64 -10.85
C VAL A 469 27.55 2.38 -11.97
N ARG A 470 27.03 3.53 -12.41
CA ARG A 470 27.66 4.35 -13.45
C ARG A 470 28.94 5.04 -13.02
N LYS A 471 29.12 5.29 -11.72
CA LYS A 471 30.36 5.86 -11.18
C LYS A 471 31.50 4.85 -11.14
N VAL A 472 31.20 3.55 -11.15
CA VAL A 472 32.22 2.50 -11.03
C VAL A 472 33.00 2.34 -12.34
N GLU A 473 34.32 2.39 -12.25
CA GLU A 473 35.23 2.11 -13.37
C GLU A 473 35.40 0.61 -13.60
N TRP A 474 34.39 -0.02 -14.21
CA TRP A 474 34.31 -1.48 -14.38
C TRP A 474 35.54 -2.11 -15.06
N ARG A 475 36.13 -1.44 -16.05
CA ARG A 475 37.33 -1.96 -16.74
C ARG A 475 38.54 -2.06 -15.80
N ALA A 476 38.79 -1.03 -15.01
CA ALA A 476 39.88 -1.02 -14.03
C ALA A 476 39.59 -2.00 -12.88
N MET A 477 38.33 -2.09 -12.45
CA MET A 477 37.87 -3.05 -11.45
C MET A 477 38.15 -4.50 -11.84
N MET A 478 37.83 -4.88 -13.09
CA MET A 478 38.02 -6.24 -13.57
C MET A 478 39.49 -6.57 -13.82
N ARG A 479 40.24 -5.67 -14.48
CA ARG A 479 41.65 -5.91 -14.84
C ARG A 479 42.55 -6.08 -13.62
N GLU A 480 42.27 -5.34 -12.55
CA GLU A 480 43.13 -5.28 -11.36
C GLU A 480 42.60 -6.12 -10.20
N GLY A 481 41.60 -6.99 -10.44
CA GLY A 481 41.02 -7.88 -9.41
C GLY A 481 40.27 -7.17 -8.28
N ARG A 482 39.99 -5.87 -8.43
CA ARG A 482 39.44 -5.02 -7.36
C ARG A 482 37.96 -5.28 -7.08
N TYR A 483 37.27 -6.04 -7.95
CA TYR A 483 35.87 -6.45 -7.76
C TYR A 483 35.65 -7.29 -6.49
N LEU A 484 36.71 -7.90 -5.94
CA LEU A 484 36.67 -8.61 -4.66
C LEU A 484 36.18 -7.74 -3.49
N LEU A 485 36.29 -6.42 -3.59
CA LEU A 485 35.73 -5.46 -2.62
C LEU A 485 34.21 -5.58 -2.47
N ILE A 486 33.49 -5.98 -3.53
CA ILE A 486 32.03 -6.19 -3.47
C ILE A 486 31.72 -7.31 -2.48
N PHE A 487 32.50 -8.39 -2.49
CA PHE A 487 32.35 -9.54 -1.59
C PHE A 487 32.94 -9.28 -0.20
N GLY A 488 33.89 -8.35 -0.09
CA GLY A 488 34.47 -7.93 1.18
C GLY A 488 33.43 -7.34 2.14
N VAL A 489 32.43 -6.59 1.66
CA VAL A 489 31.40 -6.00 2.53
C VAL A 489 30.49 -7.06 3.19
N PRO A 490 29.87 -7.99 2.44
CA PRO A 490 29.12 -9.10 3.04
C PRO A 490 29.96 -9.92 4.02
N LEU A 491 31.20 -10.27 3.65
CA LEU A 491 32.08 -11.06 4.52
C LEU A 491 32.41 -10.31 5.81
N PHE A 492 32.67 -9.01 5.73
CA PHE A 492 32.89 -8.16 6.90
C PHE A 492 31.68 -8.15 7.82
N ALA A 493 30.47 -8.02 7.27
CA ALA A 493 29.23 -8.04 8.05
C ALA A 493 29.01 -9.40 8.74
N ILE A 494 29.27 -10.52 8.05
CA ILE A 494 29.14 -11.87 8.62
C ILE A 494 30.14 -12.09 9.77
N LEU A 495 31.41 -11.72 9.58
CA LEU A 495 32.42 -11.86 10.63
C LEU A 495 32.13 -10.96 11.83
N LEU A 496 31.67 -9.72 11.58
CA LEU A 496 31.25 -8.82 12.65
C LEU A 496 30.05 -9.39 13.42
N TRP A 497 29.08 -9.97 12.72
CA TRP A 497 27.94 -10.64 13.34
C TRP A 497 28.37 -11.86 14.18
N SER A 498 29.31 -12.68 13.69
CA SER A 498 29.88 -13.80 14.45
C SER A 498 30.44 -13.33 15.82
N LEU A 499 31.18 -12.22 15.84
CA LEU A 499 31.74 -11.69 17.09
C LEU A 499 30.65 -11.16 18.03
N ILE A 500 29.67 -10.40 17.50
CA ILE A 500 28.61 -9.81 18.31
C ILE A 500 27.73 -10.91 18.93
N SER A 501 27.36 -11.91 18.14
CA SER A 501 26.45 -12.99 18.52
C SER A 501 27.06 -14.06 19.44
N TYR A 502 28.39 -14.08 19.57
CA TYR A 502 29.13 -15.06 20.38
C TYR A 502 28.73 -15.04 21.87
N SER A 503 28.21 -16.15 22.38
CA SER A 503 27.99 -16.34 23.82
C SER A 503 28.91 -17.45 24.30
N PRO A 504 29.72 -17.24 25.36
CA PRO A 504 30.47 -18.33 25.95
C PRO A 504 29.49 -19.39 26.43
N SER A 505 29.45 -20.53 25.75
CA SER A 505 28.87 -21.77 26.26
C SER A 505 30.03 -22.64 26.73
N GLY A 506 29.81 -23.57 27.66
CA GLY A 506 30.87 -24.25 28.43
C GLY A 506 31.99 -25.00 27.67
N ALA A 507 32.02 -24.98 26.33
CA ALA A 507 33.10 -25.52 25.48
C ALA A 507 34.27 -24.51 25.35
N ALA A 508 35.11 -24.44 26.39
CA ALA A 508 35.98 -23.30 26.69
C ALA A 508 37.30 -23.13 25.86
N GLY A 509 37.45 -23.71 24.66
CA GLY A 509 38.72 -23.62 23.91
C GLY A 509 38.59 -23.31 22.42
N GLN A 510 37.86 -24.14 21.68
CA GLN A 510 37.71 -24.00 20.22
C GLN A 510 36.90 -22.76 19.84
N ASP A 511 35.86 -22.43 20.60
CA ASP A 511 35.02 -21.26 20.36
C ASP A 511 35.79 -19.95 20.49
N ILE A 512 36.67 -19.84 21.50
CA ILE A 512 37.52 -18.67 21.72
C ILE A 512 38.49 -18.50 20.55
N LEU A 513 39.08 -19.59 20.04
CA LEU A 513 39.97 -19.56 18.89
C LEU A 513 39.24 -19.09 17.63
N ILE A 514 38.04 -19.60 17.35
CA ILE A 514 37.22 -19.16 16.20
C ILE A 514 36.95 -17.66 16.26
N GLN A 515 36.57 -17.12 17.43
CA GLN A 515 36.33 -15.69 17.58
C GLN A 515 37.62 -14.86 17.50
N ALA A 516 38.74 -15.36 18.02
CA ALA A 516 40.04 -14.69 17.86
C ALA A 516 40.45 -14.62 16.38
N PHE A 517 40.27 -15.71 15.62
CA PHE A 517 40.48 -15.72 14.17
C PHE A 517 39.52 -14.78 13.44
N ALA A 518 38.24 -14.73 13.82
CA ALA A 518 37.27 -13.80 13.24
C ALA A 518 37.66 -12.33 13.50
N ALA A 519 38.13 -12.01 14.71
CA ALA A 519 38.63 -10.67 15.06
C ALA A 519 39.88 -10.29 14.26
N LEU A 520 40.85 -11.20 14.15
CA LEU A 520 42.05 -10.99 13.33
C LEU A 520 41.71 -10.83 11.84
N ALA A 521 40.78 -11.63 11.33
CA ALA A 521 40.29 -11.51 9.96
C ALA A 521 39.62 -10.15 9.72
N LEU A 522 38.77 -9.68 10.64
CA LEU A 522 38.17 -8.34 10.55
C LEU A 522 39.22 -7.23 10.54
N LEU A 523 40.23 -7.28 11.42
CA LEU A 523 41.33 -6.31 11.42
C LEU A 523 42.08 -6.32 10.08
N GLY A 524 42.35 -7.51 9.54
CA GLY A 524 42.93 -7.68 8.21
C GLY A 524 42.06 -7.05 7.12
N MET A 525 40.75 -7.26 7.16
CA MET A 525 39.79 -6.68 6.22
C MET A 525 39.70 -5.16 6.33
N VAL A 526 39.79 -4.59 7.53
CA VAL A 526 39.90 -3.13 7.72
C VAL A 526 41.19 -2.62 7.07
N GLY A 527 42.31 -3.31 7.28
CA GLY A 527 43.59 -2.97 6.64
C GLY A 527 43.50 -2.99 5.10
N VAL A 528 42.92 -4.05 4.53
CA VAL A 528 42.66 -4.15 3.08
C VAL A 528 41.71 -3.05 2.61
N GLY A 529 40.67 -2.74 3.38
CA GLY A 529 39.73 -1.66 3.09
C GLY A 529 40.40 -0.30 3.03
N VAL A 530 41.25 0.03 4.00
CA VAL A 530 42.04 1.29 4.03
C VAL A 530 43.04 1.34 2.88
N TYR A 531 43.74 0.23 2.61
CA TYR A 531 44.64 0.13 1.46
C TYR A 531 43.91 0.40 0.15
N MET A 532 42.76 -0.25 -0.05
CA MET A 532 41.95 -0.08 -1.24
C MET A 532 41.37 1.33 -1.34
N TYR A 533 40.89 1.91 -0.24
CA TYR A 533 40.43 3.31 -0.20
C TYR A 533 41.49 4.29 -0.69
N ARG A 534 42.76 4.09 -0.28
CA ARG A 534 43.89 4.92 -0.74
C ARG A 534 44.24 4.68 -2.21
N ARG A 535 44.06 3.46 -2.73
CA ARG A 535 44.38 3.08 -4.11
C ARG A 535 43.33 3.49 -5.14
N VAL A 536 42.05 3.27 -4.85
CA VAL A 536 40.94 3.51 -5.80
C VAL A 536 40.28 4.88 -5.61
N GLY A 537 40.54 5.54 -4.48
CA GLY A 537 39.95 6.82 -4.12
C GLY A 537 38.55 6.69 -3.52
N ARG A 538 38.13 7.76 -2.83
CA ARG A 538 36.87 7.80 -2.05
C ARG A 538 35.63 7.46 -2.88
N ALA A 539 35.50 8.01 -4.08
CA ALA A 539 34.30 7.84 -4.90
C ALA A 539 34.10 6.39 -5.37
N GLN A 540 35.17 5.75 -5.88
CA GLN A 540 35.14 4.36 -6.32
C GLN A 540 34.92 3.43 -5.13
N PHE A 541 35.66 3.62 -4.04
CA PHE A 541 35.54 2.79 -2.83
C PHE A 541 34.11 2.80 -2.28
N LEU A 542 33.53 3.99 -2.08
CA LEU A 542 32.16 4.11 -1.58
C LEU A 542 31.13 3.50 -2.53
N SER A 543 31.31 3.66 -3.85
CA SER A 543 30.38 3.10 -4.83
C SER A 543 30.40 1.57 -4.83
N VAL A 544 31.59 0.97 -4.82
CA VAL A 544 31.77 -0.49 -4.79
C VAL A 544 31.28 -1.09 -3.46
N SER A 545 31.60 -0.44 -2.33
CA SER A 545 31.09 -0.86 -1.03
C SER A 545 29.57 -0.75 -0.94
N ALA A 546 28.97 0.28 -1.55
CA ALA A 546 27.51 0.41 -1.63
C ALA A 546 26.88 -0.73 -2.45
N LEU A 547 27.52 -1.18 -3.54
CA LEU A 547 27.05 -2.35 -4.30
C LEU A 547 27.16 -3.64 -3.50
N GLY A 548 28.26 -3.84 -2.76
CA GLY A 548 28.42 -4.99 -1.85
C GLY A 548 27.35 -5.01 -0.75
N LEU A 549 27.10 -3.86 -0.13
CA LEU A 549 26.01 -3.71 0.85
C LEU A 549 24.63 -3.98 0.22
N THR A 550 24.39 -3.44 -0.98
CA THR A 550 23.14 -3.67 -1.72
C THR A 550 22.92 -5.15 -1.98
N ALA A 551 23.94 -5.89 -2.41
CA ALA A 551 23.84 -7.33 -2.66
C ALA A 551 23.51 -8.13 -1.39
N LEU A 552 24.17 -7.82 -0.27
CA LEU A 552 23.87 -8.43 1.04
C LEU A 552 22.42 -8.17 1.44
N LEU A 553 22.02 -6.89 1.44
CA LEU A 553 20.68 -6.49 1.86
C LEU A 553 19.61 -7.06 0.91
N LEU A 554 19.88 -7.16 -0.40
CA LEU A 554 18.96 -7.79 -1.37
C LEU A 554 18.73 -9.26 -1.04
N ALA A 555 19.79 -10.02 -0.72
CA ALA A 555 19.67 -11.42 -0.33
C ALA A 555 18.85 -11.57 0.96
N LEU A 556 19.08 -10.68 1.94
CA LEU A 556 18.28 -10.65 3.16
C LEU A 556 16.82 -10.28 2.88
N SER A 557 16.54 -9.33 1.98
CA SER A 557 15.17 -8.95 1.61
C SER A 557 14.43 -10.11 0.96
N VAL A 558 15.07 -10.84 0.04
CA VAL A 558 14.48 -12.07 -0.54
C VAL A 558 14.14 -13.06 0.57
N ARG A 559 15.08 -13.31 1.50
CA ARG A 559 14.85 -14.23 2.61
C ARG A 559 13.69 -13.77 3.50
N SER A 560 13.66 -12.50 3.92
CA SER A 560 12.58 -11.94 4.73
C SER A 560 11.23 -12.00 4.01
N GLY A 561 11.20 -11.77 2.69
CA GLY A 561 10.00 -11.91 1.87
C GLY A 561 9.52 -13.35 1.81
N VAL A 562 10.42 -14.32 1.69
CA VAL A 562 10.06 -15.75 1.68
C VAL A 562 9.51 -16.20 3.03
N ILE A 563 10.15 -15.83 4.14
CA ILE A 563 9.68 -16.17 5.48
C ILE A 563 8.29 -15.57 5.71
N ALA A 564 8.13 -14.27 5.48
CA ALA A 564 6.86 -13.59 5.69
C ALA A 564 5.76 -14.11 4.76
N ALA A 565 6.07 -14.46 3.51
CA ALA A 565 5.04 -14.82 2.54
C ALA A 565 4.69 -16.32 2.48
N TYR A 566 5.60 -17.23 2.83
CA TYR A 566 5.35 -18.67 2.65
C TYR A 566 5.52 -19.48 3.94
N GLN A 567 6.27 -18.99 4.93
CA GLN A 567 6.45 -19.73 6.19
C GLN A 567 5.48 -19.22 7.26
N ASN A 568 5.44 -17.90 7.45
CA ASN A 568 4.63 -17.24 8.46
C ASN A 568 3.47 -16.45 7.85
N GLY A 569 2.95 -16.94 6.71
CA GLY A 569 1.99 -16.22 5.88
C GLY A 569 0.70 -15.81 6.60
N ASP A 570 0.31 -16.59 7.59
CA ASP A 570 -0.84 -16.38 8.47
C ASP A 570 -0.50 -16.48 9.96
N ILE A 571 0.80 -16.53 10.30
CA ILE A 571 1.30 -16.63 11.68
C ILE A 571 1.78 -15.25 12.14
N PRO A 572 1.20 -14.64 13.19
CA PRO A 572 1.50 -13.29 13.61
C PRO A 572 2.79 -13.18 14.44
N VAL A 573 3.79 -14.01 14.16
CA VAL A 573 5.19 -13.74 14.54
C VAL A 573 5.83 -12.67 13.65
N GLU A 574 5.20 -12.41 12.49
CA GLU A 574 5.56 -11.34 11.58
C GLU A 574 4.76 -10.08 11.93
N MET A 575 5.42 -8.97 12.27
CA MET A 575 4.76 -7.67 12.49
C MET A 575 3.96 -7.16 11.26
N ILE A 576 4.24 -7.68 10.06
CA ILE A 576 3.42 -7.39 8.85
C ILE A 576 2.03 -8.04 8.91
N VAL A 577 1.83 -9.01 9.81
CA VAL A 577 0.56 -9.64 10.14
C VAL A 577 0.03 -8.97 11.41
N TYR A 578 -0.94 -8.07 11.27
CA TYR A 578 -1.54 -7.36 12.41
C TYR A 578 -2.40 -8.32 13.23
N THR A 579 -3.50 -8.76 12.64
CA THR A 579 -4.42 -9.78 13.15
C THR A 579 -4.71 -10.72 11.99
N GLN A 580 -4.92 -12.00 12.27
CA GLN A 580 -5.16 -12.99 11.23
C GLN A 580 -6.03 -14.14 11.75
N THR A 581 -6.71 -14.82 10.83
CA THR A 581 -7.37 -16.09 11.12
C THR A 581 -6.31 -17.17 11.33
N SER A 582 -6.45 -18.00 12.36
CA SER A 582 -5.52 -19.10 12.63
C SER A 582 -5.63 -20.22 11.59
N PRO A 583 -4.53 -20.93 11.25
CA PRO A 583 -4.54 -22.19 10.52
C PRO A 583 -5.38 -23.29 11.18
N ASP A 584 -5.71 -23.17 12.47
CA ASP A 584 -6.62 -24.08 13.17
C ASP A 584 -7.99 -24.15 12.49
N ILE A 585 -8.45 -23.04 11.91
CA ILE A 585 -9.74 -22.94 11.23
C ILE A 585 -9.75 -23.77 9.95
N THR A 586 -8.70 -23.66 9.13
CA THR A 586 -8.59 -24.47 7.91
C THR A 586 -8.41 -25.94 8.23
N ARG A 587 -7.63 -26.28 9.27
CA ARG A 587 -7.51 -27.67 9.74
C ARG A 587 -8.83 -28.26 10.21
N LEU A 588 -9.67 -27.46 10.87
CA LEU A 588 -11.00 -27.90 11.28
C LEU A 588 -11.89 -28.17 10.07
N LEU A 589 -11.85 -27.29 9.07
CA LEU A 589 -12.58 -27.48 7.81
C LEU A 589 -12.11 -28.75 7.07
N ASP A 590 -10.80 -28.98 6.99
CA ASP A 590 -10.23 -30.21 6.41
C ASP A 590 -10.74 -31.45 7.17
N THR A 591 -10.86 -31.37 8.49
CA THR A 591 -11.41 -32.46 9.32
C THR A 591 -12.88 -32.73 9.00
N PHE A 592 -13.69 -31.68 8.78
CA PHE A 592 -15.09 -31.85 8.36
C PHE A 592 -15.19 -32.51 6.98
N ASP A 593 -14.30 -32.16 6.04
CA ASP A 593 -14.29 -32.76 4.71
C ASP A 593 -13.83 -34.23 4.75
N GLU A 594 -12.76 -34.55 5.50
CA GLU A 594 -12.18 -35.90 5.60
C GLU A 594 -13.11 -36.91 6.29
N THR A 595 -13.88 -36.46 7.30
CA THR A 595 -14.83 -37.32 8.01
C THR A 595 -16.11 -37.60 7.20
N GLY A 596 -16.22 -37.08 5.97
CA GLY A 596 -17.41 -37.22 5.12
C GLY A 596 -18.61 -36.44 5.66
N THR A 597 -18.36 -35.53 6.61
CA THR A 597 -19.38 -34.74 7.29
C THR A 597 -19.69 -33.43 6.57
N GLY A 598 -18.73 -32.87 5.84
CA GLY A 598 -18.89 -31.81 4.84
C GLY A 598 -19.81 -30.65 5.24
N THR A 599 -20.40 -29.98 4.24
CA THR A 599 -21.39 -28.89 4.44
C THR A 599 -22.80 -29.38 4.77
N GLU A 600 -23.01 -30.69 4.89
CA GLU A 600 -24.33 -31.28 5.17
C GLU A 600 -24.61 -31.38 6.67
N LEU A 601 -23.59 -31.51 7.51
CA LEU A 601 -23.77 -31.57 8.95
C LEU A 601 -24.20 -30.21 9.51
N PRO A 602 -25.22 -30.17 10.40
CA PRO A 602 -25.60 -28.93 11.05
C PRO A 602 -24.46 -28.35 11.89
N VAL A 603 -23.99 -27.14 11.55
CA VAL A 603 -22.95 -26.43 12.31
C VAL A 603 -23.54 -25.18 12.95
N GLU A 604 -23.26 -24.98 14.23
CA GLU A 604 -23.63 -23.76 14.95
C GLU A 604 -22.37 -23.04 15.40
N ILE A 605 -22.28 -21.77 15.03
CA ILE A 605 -21.08 -20.95 15.24
C ILE A 605 -21.48 -19.75 16.07
N ASP A 606 -20.94 -19.66 17.27
CA ASP A 606 -21.16 -18.54 18.15
C ASP A 606 -20.73 -17.24 17.48
N SER A 607 -21.65 -16.30 17.33
CA SER A 607 -21.40 -14.98 16.73
C SER A 607 -21.03 -13.91 17.75
N THR A 608 -20.90 -14.28 19.03
CA THR A 608 -20.40 -13.39 20.10
C THR A 608 -19.12 -12.67 19.65
N SER A 609 -19.04 -11.36 19.89
CA SER A 609 -17.89 -10.54 19.48
C SER A 609 -17.55 -10.58 17.98
N GLY A 610 -18.55 -10.82 17.12
CA GLY A 610 -18.39 -10.83 15.66
C GLY A 610 -17.60 -12.03 15.14
N PHE A 611 -17.66 -13.16 15.85
CA PHE A 611 -16.97 -14.41 15.51
C PHE A 611 -17.46 -15.08 14.21
N SER A 612 -18.53 -14.59 13.58
CA SER A 612 -19.06 -15.17 12.34
C SER A 612 -18.10 -15.12 11.15
N TRP A 613 -17.03 -14.33 11.23
CA TRP A 613 -15.99 -14.22 10.20
C TRP A 613 -14.69 -14.89 10.67
N PRO A 614 -14.09 -15.80 9.87
CA PRO A 614 -14.31 -15.97 8.42
C PRO A 614 -15.31 -17.06 8.03
N TRP A 615 -15.97 -17.71 8.99
CA TRP A 615 -16.88 -18.84 8.73
C TRP A 615 -17.95 -18.58 7.67
N ALA A 616 -18.50 -17.36 7.62
CA ALA A 616 -19.49 -16.97 6.62
C ALA A 616 -18.99 -17.14 5.17
N TRP A 617 -17.68 -17.03 4.91
CA TRP A 617 -17.09 -17.33 3.61
C TRP A 617 -16.98 -18.84 3.38
N TYR A 618 -16.44 -19.59 4.34
CA TYR A 618 -16.22 -21.03 4.17
C TYR A 618 -17.54 -21.81 4.07
N PHE A 619 -18.57 -21.38 4.79
CA PHE A 619 -19.90 -21.96 4.77
C PHE A 619 -20.88 -21.22 3.85
N ARG A 620 -20.40 -20.44 2.88
CA ARG A 620 -21.27 -19.63 1.98
C ARG A 620 -22.30 -20.44 1.20
N ASP A 621 -21.95 -21.68 0.85
CA ASP A 621 -22.83 -22.61 0.12
C ASP A 621 -23.61 -23.57 1.05
N ALA A 622 -23.32 -23.54 2.36
CA ALA A 622 -23.90 -24.46 3.32
C ALA A 622 -25.32 -24.00 3.73
N LYS A 623 -26.26 -24.95 3.75
CA LYS A 623 -27.67 -24.68 4.10
C LYS A 623 -27.98 -24.86 5.58
N ASN A 624 -27.14 -25.61 6.29
CA ASN A 624 -27.38 -26.06 7.67
C ASN A 624 -26.45 -25.36 8.68
N VAL A 625 -26.06 -24.11 8.44
CA VAL A 625 -25.17 -23.35 9.35
C VAL A 625 -25.92 -22.20 10.01
N GLN A 626 -25.76 -22.08 11.33
CA GLN A 626 -26.40 -21.04 12.14
C GLN A 626 -25.35 -20.21 12.87
N TYR A 627 -25.63 -18.91 13.02
CA TYR A 627 -24.75 -17.95 13.68
C TYR A 627 -25.47 -17.27 14.89
N PRO A 628 -25.86 -18.03 15.93
CA PRO A 628 -26.53 -17.44 17.09
C PRO A 628 -25.56 -16.65 17.95
N VAL A 629 -26.10 -15.78 18.83
CA VAL A 629 -25.32 -15.19 19.92
C VAL A 629 -25.61 -16.02 21.17
N HIS A 630 -24.61 -16.71 21.71
CA HIS A 630 -24.79 -17.54 22.89
C HIS A 630 -24.74 -16.75 24.20
N ASN A 631 -25.44 -17.28 25.19
CA ASN A 631 -25.52 -16.83 26.57
C ASN A 631 -25.75 -18.04 27.50
N GLU A 632 -25.81 -17.81 28.81
CA GLU A 632 -26.00 -18.85 29.83
C GLU A 632 -27.16 -19.83 29.53
N ASN A 633 -28.27 -19.34 28.99
CA ASN A 633 -29.45 -20.18 28.72
C ASN A 633 -29.39 -20.92 27.38
N SER A 634 -28.36 -20.69 26.58
CA SER A 634 -28.28 -21.25 25.22
C SER A 634 -28.13 -22.76 25.22
N PHE A 635 -27.35 -23.32 26.15
CA PHE A 635 -26.94 -24.73 26.14
C PHE A 635 -27.97 -25.69 26.77
N SER A 636 -29.25 -25.33 26.80
CA SER A 636 -30.32 -26.07 27.51
C SER A 636 -31.27 -26.87 26.60
N ARG A 637 -30.93 -27.07 25.31
CA ARG A 637 -31.77 -27.74 24.29
C ARG A 637 -31.06 -28.90 23.59
N SER A 638 -31.84 -29.77 22.93
CA SER A 638 -31.39 -30.94 22.16
C SER A 638 -30.47 -30.53 21.00
N TYR A 639 -29.16 -30.72 21.20
CA TYR A 639 -28.10 -30.47 20.20
C TYR A 639 -27.64 -31.77 19.52
N GLU A 640 -28.37 -32.88 19.69
CA GLU A 640 -27.94 -34.27 19.42
C GLU A 640 -27.35 -34.58 18.03
N ASP A 641 -27.37 -33.67 17.05
CA ASP A 641 -26.80 -33.87 15.71
C ASP A 641 -25.95 -32.68 15.18
N ARG A 642 -25.49 -31.75 16.04
CA ARG A 642 -24.75 -30.54 15.58
C ARG A 642 -23.26 -30.55 15.95
N VAL A 643 -22.42 -29.90 15.16
CA VAL A 643 -21.10 -29.44 15.62
C VAL A 643 -21.23 -28.02 16.16
N LEU A 644 -20.73 -27.78 17.36
CA LEU A 644 -20.82 -26.47 18.02
C LEU A 644 -19.44 -25.83 18.09
N VAL A 645 -19.30 -24.61 17.57
CA VAL A 645 -18.12 -23.77 17.74
C VAL A 645 -18.49 -22.63 18.68
N VAL A 646 -18.04 -22.74 19.93
CA VAL A 646 -18.44 -21.83 21.02
C VAL A 646 -17.32 -20.85 21.32
N HIS A 647 -17.66 -19.57 21.50
CA HIS A 647 -16.69 -18.56 21.88
C HIS A 647 -16.11 -18.85 23.28
N SER A 648 -14.82 -18.58 23.49
CA SER A 648 -14.15 -18.83 24.79
C SER A 648 -14.83 -18.18 26.00
N SER A 649 -15.52 -17.03 25.84
CA SER A 649 -16.29 -16.41 26.93
C SER A 649 -17.48 -17.24 27.41
N ASN A 650 -18.01 -18.12 26.56
CA ASN A 650 -19.19 -18.94 26.82
C ASN A 650 -18.82 -20.39 27.12
N GLN A 651 -17.52 -20.72 27.18
CA GLN A 651 -17.00 -22.07 27.37
C GLN A 651 -17.53 -22.71 28.66
N SER A 652 -17.49 -22.01 29.79
CA SER A 652 -17.89 -22.59 31.09
C SER A 652 -19.35 -23.05 31.11
N TRP A 653 -20.22 -22.31 30.43
CA TRP A 653 -21.63 -22.67 30.27
C TRP A 653 -21.81 -23.84 29.29
N ALA A 654 -21.03 -23.87 28.21
CA ALA A 654 -21.04 -24.98 27.25
C ALA A 654 -20.55 -26.29 27.88
N ASP A 655 -19.40 -26.28 28.57
CA ASP A 655 -18.85 -27.45 29.27
C ASP A 655 -19.87 -28.03 30.27
N THR A 656 -20.59 -27.18 30.98
CA THR A 656 -21.61 -27.63 31.95
C THR A 656 -22.86 -28.18 31.23
N GLY A 657 -23.37 -27.45 30.24
CA GLY A 657 -24.64 -27.77 29.58
C GLY A 657 -24.58 -28.89 28.55
N LEU A 658 -23.40 -29.18 27.99
CA LEU A 658 -23.22 -30.14 26.89
C LEU A 658 -22.58 -31.46 27.32
N SER A 659 -22.07 -31.56 28.55
CA SER A 659 -21.28 -32.70 29.06
C SER A 659 -21.95 -34.08 28.94
N GLU A 660 -23.28 -34.16 28.87
CA GLU A 660 -24.01 -35.43 28.72
C GLU A 660 -24.08 -35.93 27.27
N VAL A 661 -23.92 -35.03 26.28
CA VAL A 661 -24.19 -35.30 24.85
C VAL A 661 -22.93 -35.15 23.99
N TYR A 662 -22.01 -34.29 24.39
CA TYR A 662 -20.79 -33.95 23.66
C TYR A 662 -19.54 -34.43 24.37
N LEU A 663 -18.49 -34.63 23.58
CA LEU A 663 -17.14 -34.79 24.09
C LEU A 663 -16.60 -33.44 24.60
N ASP A 664 -15.55 -33.50 25.41
CA ASP A 664 -14.90 -32.30 25.96
C ASP A 664 -14.52 -31.32 24.85
N GLY A 665 -14.77 -30.04 25.08
CA GLY A 665 -14.51 -28.98 24.11
C GLY A 665 -13.03 -28.87 23.76
N GLU A 666 -12.70 -28.94 22.49
CA GLU A 666 -11.32 -28.81 22.01
C GLU A 666 -11.01 -27.35 21.68
N ARG A 667 -9.97 -26.81 22.31
CA ARG A 667 -9.54 -25.42 22.08
C ARG A 667 -8.97 -25.26 20.68
N ILE A 668 -9.50 -24.28 19.96
CA ILE A 668 -8.95 -23.78 18.70
C ILE A 668 -8.68 -22.29 18.81
N ARG A 669 -7.55 -21.83 18.25
CA ARG A 669 -7.33 -20.39 18.07
C ARG A 669 -8.18 -19.96 16.88
N HIS A 670 -9.01 -18.95 17.06
CA HIS A 670 -9.83 -18.44 15.98
C HIS A 670 -9.13 -17.28 15.26
N ARG A 671 -8.83 -16.22 16.04
CA ARG A 671 -8.01 -15.09 15.60
C ARG A 671 -6.77 -15.00 16.46
N TRP A 672 -5.68 -14.55 15.87
CA TRP A 672 -4.44 -14.26 16.59
C TRP A 672 -3.75 -13.03 16.03
N TRP A 673 -2.94 -12.35 16.85
CA TRP A 673 -2.31 -11.08 16.49
C TRP A 673 -0.92 -10.92 17.10
N PHE A 674 -0.16 -10.02 16.48
CA PHE A 674 1.20 -9.73 16.90
C PHE A 674 1.19 -9.07 18.29
N PRO A 675 2.08 -9.46 19.22
CA PRO A 675 2.09 -8.92 20.59
C PRO A 675 2.63 -7.50 20.62
N GLU A 676 1.74 -6.52 20.52
CA GLU A 676 2.11 -5.12 20.34
C GLU A 676 2.78 -4.49 21.57
N HIS A 677 2.60 -5.09 22.75
CA HIS A 677 3.27 -4.67 23.98
C HIS A 677 4.81 -4.74 23.87
N THR A 678 5.33 -5.55 22.94
CA THR A 678 6.77 -5.67 22.66
C THR A 678 7.39 -4.39 22.12
N TYR A 679 6.63 -3.55 21.39
CA TYR A 679 7.15 -2.31 20.80
C TYR A 679 6.44 -1.05 21.26
N ARG A 680 5.17 -1.09 21.68
CA ARG A 680 4.40 0.12 22.07
C ARG A 680 5.03 0.90 23.23
N GLY A 681 5.76 0.20 24.11
CA GLY A 681 6.42 0.78 25.28
C GLY A 681 7.83 1.32 25.03
N LEU A 682 8.28 1.42 23.77
CA LEU A 682 9.61 1.96 23.45
C LEU A 682 9.65 3.48 23.63
N THR A 683 10.63 3.94 24.41
CA THR A 683 10.96 5.35 24.57
C THR A 683 12.33 5.64 23.98
N PRO A 684 12.66 6.88 23.59
CA PRO A 684 13.99 7.22 23.11
C PRO A 684 15.11 6.78 24.08
N GLY A 685 14.87 6.90 25.40
CA GLY A 685 15.79 6.42 26.42
C GLY A 685 16.02 4.90 26.37
N LYS A 686 14.94 4.10 26.26
CA LYS A 686 15.03 2.63 26.12
C LYS A 686 15.75 2.21 24.84
N ILE A 687 15.52 2.94 23.75
CA ILE A 687 16.21 2.70 22.48
C ILE A 687 17.71 2.94 22.66
N VAL A 688 18.11 4.08 23.23
CA VAL A 688 19.52 4.42 23.46
C VAL A 688 20.20 3.43 24.42
N SER A 689 19.55 3.06 25.53
CA SER A 689 20.10 2.05 26.44
C SER A 689 20.19 0.68 25.79
N GLY A 690 19.20 0.30 24.99
CA GLY A 690 19.21 -0.94 24.20
C GLY A 690 20.33 -0.98 23.17
N LEU A 691 20.76 0.16 22.62
CA LEU A 691 21.91 0.23 21.72
C LEU A 691 23.25 -0.07 22.42
N LEU A 692 23.32 0.06 23.75
CA LEU A 692 24.51 -0.26 24.54
C LEU A 692 24.42 -1.62 25.23
N ASP A 693 23.23 -2.23 25.25
CA ASP A 693 22.99 -3.54 25.82
C ASP A 693 23.14 -4.65 24.77
N ARG A 694 24.14 -5.51 24.99
CA ARG A 694 24.43 -6.66 24.13
C ARG A 694 23.26 -7.63 24.02
N SER A 695 22.52 -7.84 25.11
CA SER A 695 21.41 -8.80 25.15
C SER A 695 20.23 -8.29 24.31
N ALA A 696 19.90 -7.00 24.44
CA ALA A 696 18.89 -6.33 23.63
C ALA A 696 19.22 -6.39 22.13
N TRP A 697 20.47 -6.11 21.74
CA TRP A 697 20.93 -6.25 20.35
C TRP A 697 20.80 -7.67 19.81
N ARG A 698 21.20 -8.67 20.61
CA ARG A 698 21.11 -10.07 20.23
C ARG A 698 19.67 -10.50 20.02
N GLY A 699 18.75 -10.12 20.92
CA GLY A 699 17.32 -10.38 20.79
C GLY A 699 16.71 -9.70 19.56
N ALA A 700 17.00 -8.40 19.36
CA ALA A 700 16.51 -7.66 18.21
C ALA A 700 16.98 -8.25 16.87
N MET A 701 18.24 -8.68 16.79
CA MET A 701 18.78 -9.29 15.57
C MET A 701 18.26 -10.71 15.34
N HIS A 702 18.08 -11.52 16.39
CA HIS A 702 17.43 -12.84 16.27
C HIS A 702 16.00 -12.70 15.76
N TYR A 703 15.26 -11.71 16.25
CA TYR A 703 13.94 -11.40 15.68
C TYR A 703 14.04 -10.87 14.24
N TRP A 704 14.95 -9.93 13.96
CA TRP A 704 15.10 -9.33 12.64
C TRP A 704 15.55 -10.34 11.56
N LEU A 705 16.39 -11.31 11.92
CA LEU A 705 16.79 -12.39 11.04
C LEU A 705 15.75 -13.52 11.03
N ASN A 706 15.39 -14.09 12.17
CA ASN A 706 14.68 -15.38 12.22
C ASN A 706 13.25 -15.30 12.72
N ARG A 707 12.78 -14.14 13.19
CA ARG A 707 11.48 -13.97 13.88
C ARG A 707 11.37 -14.75 15.20
N ASP A 708 12.51 -15.06 15.80
CA ASP A 708 12.57 -15.78 17.08
C ASP A 708 12.10 -14.90 18.25
N GLY A 709 11.54 -15.56 19.27
CA GLY A 709 11.26 -14.95 20.58
C GLY A 709 9.87 -14.35 20.77
N VAL A 710 8.98 -14.46 19.78
CA VAL A 710 7.63 -13.85 19.83
C VAL A 710 6.49 -14.88 19.86
N TYR A 711 6.72 -16.11 19.40
CA TYR A 711 5.67 -17.14 19.26
C TYR A 711 4.91 -17.47 20.55
N HIS A 712 5.61 -17.57 21.69
CA HIS A 712 4.99 -17.96 22.97
C HIS A 712 4.15 -16.86 23.64
N ILE A 713 4.21 -15.64 23.10
CA ILE A 713 3.53 -14.46 23.66
C ILE A 713 2.52 -13.87 22.68
N LEU A 714 2.19 -14.59 21.60
CA LEU A 714 1.16 -14.17 20.64
C LEU A 714 -0.19 -14.00 21.35
N GLY A 715 -0.92 -12.95 20.99
CA GLY A 715 -2.30 -12.79 21.41
C GLY A 715 -3.20 -13.69 20.58
N SER A 716 -4.20 -14.31 21.20
CA SER A 716 -5.26 -15.01 20.48
C SER A 716 -6.62 -14.78 21.11
N GLU A 717 -7.63 -14.93 20.28
CA GLU A 717 -9.02 -15.04 20.67
C GLU A 717 -9.48 -16.43 20.25
N ASP A 718 -9.91 -17.21 21.24
CA ASP A 718 -10.08 -18.64 21.11
C ASP A 718 -11.56 -19.02 21.06
N SER A 719 -11.83 -20.18 20.46
CA SER A 719 -13.10 -20.88 20.52
C SER A 719 -12.89 -22.34 20.88
N TYR A 720 -13.97 -23.01 21.27
CA TYR A 720 -13.98 -24.43 21.59
C TYR A 720 -14.93 -25.15 20.64
N VAL A 721 -14.46 -26.25 20.06
CA VAL A 721 -15.26 -27.09 19.18
C VAL A 721 -15.74 -28.29 19.97
N TYR A 722 -17.05 -28.53 19.92
CA TYR A 722 -17.69 -29.69 20.55
C TYR A 722 -18.19 -30.61 19.45
N PHE A 723 -17.67 -31.85 19.46
CA PHE A 723 -18.13 -32.93 18.59
C PHE A 723 -19.12 -33.80 19.35
N ASN A 724 -20.21 -34.16 18.67
CA ASN A 724 -21.14 -35.14 19.19
C ASN A 724 -20.44 -36.50 19.33
N ALA A 725 -20.76 -37.27 20.37
CA ALA A 725 -20.16 -38.59 20.61
C ALA A 725 -20.31 -39.60 19.44
N THR A 726 -21.25 -39.36 18.53
CA THR A 726 -21.48 -40.19 17.32
C THR A 726 -20.60 -39.81 16.13
N VAL A 727 -19.94 -38.64 16.14
CA VAL A 727 -19.02 -38.19 15.10
C VAL A 727 -17.59 -38.57 15.49
N PRO A 728 -16.82 -39.26 14.64
CA PRO A 728 -15.44 -39.62 14.97
C PRO A 728 -14.59 -38.38 15.24
N GLN A 729 -13.98 -38.29 16.43
CA GLN A 729 -12.97 -37.28 16.72
C GLN A 729 -11.64 -37.65 16.05
N ASP A 730 -11.17 -36.81 15.12
CA ASP A 730 -9.76 -36.82 14.70
C ASP A 730 -9.21 -35.39 14.51
N TYR A 731 -9.68 -34.42 15.30
CA TYR A 731 -9.05 -33.10 15.33
C TYR A 731 -7.87 -33.12 16.32
N ARG A 732 -6.67 -33.48 15.86
CA ARG A 732 -5.45 -33.29 16.66
C ARG A 732 -4.99 -31.84 16.55
N GLY A 733 -5.50 -30.98 17.43
CA GLY A 733 -4.92 -29.66 17.67
C GLY A 733 -3.41 -29.77 17.93
N ALA A 734 -2.62 -28.86 17.34
CA ALA A 734 -1.20 -28.79 17.68
C ALA A 734 -1.03 -28.23 19.10
N PRO A 735 -0.03 -28.67 19.88
CA PRO A 735 0.20 -28.22 21.26
C PRO A 735 0.47 -26.71 21.40
#